data_AF-A0A7K4IT72-F1
#
_entry.id   AF-A0A7K4IT72-F1
#
_cell.length_a   1.000
_cell.length_b   1.000
_cell.length_c   1.000
_cell.angle_alpha   90.00
_cell.angle_beta   90.00
_cell.angle_gamma   90.00
#
_symmetry.space_group_name_H-M   'P 1'
#
loop_
_entity.id
_entity.type
_entity.pdbx_description
1 polymer ?
#
loop_
_entity_poly.entity_id
_entity_poly.type
_entity_poly.pdbx_seq_one_letter_code
_entity_poly.pdbx_strand_id
1 'polypeptide(L)'
;LQSNGCCIGPGFAEENIEPEEKTLIKIAGNSYLVSPNLPDFHCCSPGWSSAFYGAECFDSEVRSYMKNLGKQKSSESQNIDAKKVELEQLLTMETKNYRKTVKFYQKLLQKERRSKGPETKSMLPKLKGQLQEMKSKVQFLELVKKYIVYAEQWGVESCVLPTVIHNGRTDTTDVAPTDESSLPLYYSTEKHPCNNQNGIRVLQAGTPLGLMAYLYSRNAFLDGYVQQFLYTFRYFCTQEEFLQFLLDRISSTLSSASLDPSTSLTKICNRSFYILQAWIEDCYSVDFATNTDLLCTLKEFISSKVAPLNGYGERLLSLLEDASARKSGSAHQCSSMDRQEEESEEDRKILHSLCKKLSEDAPRKNFNWKLPKAMAPIAQNQRQRLYTIPSVLPRPCYNSFTEEFPVSFAKADDVGPYFLIEYSAQQLCCQLTLLQQEVFRKCHPVHFLNSRALGVKDKSFAVQKAVSTETVSLKVCNLFLSKCIQDQYLLQLLRNADSISTWVAAEIVTCHTSKLQVSLLSKFLLIAKCCYEQRNFATAMQILAGLEKLIVRQLPAWKILPAKVAEIMEELKAVEVFLKSDSLCLMEGERFKTLPTIPSAHVLAMHVQQLEIGGFTMTNGAHKWTKLRNIAKVVSQVHAFQENPYTYTPDFKLQSYLRRRITCFKDADISALAADNYTNFHQIPAEKHSRIIQDTLRRMKATFQ
;
A
#
# COMPACT_ATOMS: atom_id res chain seq x y z
N LEU A 1 72.08 51.17 7.23
CA LEU A 1 72.32 52.43 6.48
C LEU A 1 70.95 53.02 6.16
N GLN A 2 70.46 53.86 7.07
CA GLN A 2 70.14 55.29 6.86
C GLN A 2 68.85 55.48 6.02
N SER A 3 67.69 55.75 6.62
CA SER A 3 67.22 56.99 7.29
C SER A 3 66.79 58.11 6.33
N ASN A 4 65.67 58.74 6.71
CA ASN A 4 65.13 60.06 6.33
C ASN A 4 64.04 60.04 5.25
N GLY A 5 62.94 60.80 5.35
CA GLY A 5 62.62 61.86 6.31
C GLY A 5 61.16 62.28 6.21
N CYS A 6 60.70 62.81 7.34
CA CYS A 6 59.38 63.37 7.62
C CYS A 6 59.17 64.72 6.90
N CYS A 7 57.92 65.09 6.57
CA CYS A 7 57.43 66.48 6.67
C CYS A 7 55.89 66.52 6.60
N ILE A 8 55.32 67.28 7.55
CA ILE A 8 53.92 67.41 7.93
C ILE A 8 53.45 68.83 7.59
N GLY A 9 52.29 68.94 6.90
CA GLY A 9 51.26 70.02 6.97
C GLY A 9 51.68 71.49 6.74
N PRO A 10 50.77 72.48 6.87
CA PRO A 10 49.29 72.44 7.02
C PRO A 10 48.55 73.33 5.96
N GLY A 11 47.28 73.08 5.62
CA GLY A 11 46.09 73.82 6.12
C GLY A 11 45.71 75.03 5.23
N PHE A 12 44.47 75.50 5.07
CA PHE A 12 43.08 75.09 5.35
C PHE A 12 42.19 76.18 4.68
N ALA A 13 41.05 75.80 4.08
CA ALA A 13 39.79 76.58 3.83
C ALA A 13 39.11 76.06 2.52
N GLU A 14 38.12 75.15 2.58
CA GLU A 14 36.65 75.40 2.56
C GLU A 14 36.21 76.25 1.35
N GLU A 15 35.36 75.83 0.40
CA GLU A 15 34.10 75.06 0.51
C GLU A 15 33.60 74.62 -0.90
N ASN A 16 32.73 73.59 -0.93
CA ASN A 16 31.85 73.12 -2.02
C ASN A 16 32.42 72.28 -3.19
N ILE A 17 32.24 70.94 -3.13
CA ILE A 17 32.37 70.02 -4.28
C ILE A 17 31.33 68.87 -4.16
N GLU A 18 30.38 68.80 -5.10
CA GLU A 18 29.56 67.62 -5.40
C GLU A 18 30.36 66.63 -6.28
N PRO A 19 30.32 65.29 -6.05
CA PRO A 19 31.14 64.37 -6.83
C PRO A 19 30.34 63.42 -7.75
N GLU A 20 30.81 63.35 -8.99
CA GLU A 20 30.79 62.21 -9.93
C GLU A 20 32.18 62.22 -10.60
N GLU A 21 32.86 61.16 -11.03
CA GLU A 21 32.79 59.70 -10.89
C GLU A 21 34.10 59.17 -11.56
N LYS A 22 34.51 57.93 -11.26
CA LYS A 22 35.54 57.08 -11.94
C LYS A 22 37.01 57.37 -11.57
N THR A 23 37.89 56.40 -11.30
CA THR A 23 37.88 54.94 -11.48
C THR A 23 39.09 54.38 -10.71
N LEU A 24 38.93 53.33 -9.91
CA LEU A 24 40.06 52.51 -9.47
C LEU A 24 39.61 51.05 -9.27
N ILE A 25 40.20 50.17 -10.08
CA ILE A 25 39.95 48.74 -10.18
C ILE A 25 40.55 48.07 -8.93
N LYS A 26 39.70 47.46 -8.10
CA LYS A 26 40.10 46.53 -7.03
C LYS A 26 39.17 45.32 -7.06
N ILE A 27 39.81 44.15 -7.07
CA ILE A 27 39.26 42.80 -7.14
C ILE A 27 38.24 42.59 -6.00
N ALA A 28 36.98 42.35 -6.35
CA ALA A 28 35.88 42.12 -5.43
C ALA A 28 35.65 40.62 -5.21
N GLY A 29 35.56 40.23 -3.94
CA GLY A 29 35.31 38.88 -3.48
C GLY A 29 33.86 38.41 -3.70
N ASN A 30 33.74 37.09 -3.66
CA ASN A 30 32.53 36.26 -3.67
C ASN A 30 31.27 36.98 -3.19
N SER A 31 30.46 37.42 -4.17
CA SER A 31 29.03 37.59 -3.99
C SER A 31 28.37 36.22 -3.91
N TYR A 32 27.80 35.91 -2.75
CA TYR A 32 26.90 34.77 -2.56
C TYR A 32 25.74 34.91 -3.56
N LEU A 33 25.75 34.06 -4.59
CA LEU A 33 24.61 33.86 -5.48
C LEU A 33 23.44 33.32 -4.66
N VAL A 34 22.34 34.05 -4.70
CA VAL A 34 21.04 33.65 -4.14
C VAL A 34 20.68 32.27 -4.68
N SER A 35 20.52 31.30 -3.77
CA SER A 35 20.02 29.95 -4.08
C SER A 35 18.70 30.06 -4.84
N PRO A 36 18.49 29.33 -5.95
CA PRO A 36 17.16 29.24 -6.55
C PRO A 36 16.20 28.66 -5.50
N ASN A 37 15.00 29.24 -5.40
CA ASN A 37 13.94 28.77 -4.52
C ASN A 37 13.69 27.27 -4.77
N LEU A 38 14.14 26.40 -3.85
CA LEU A 38 13.92 24.97 -3.94
C LEU A 38 12.41 24.69 -3.82
N PRO A 39 11.81 23.88 -4.71
CA PRO A 39 10.41 23.50 -4.58
C PRO A 39 10.19 22.77 -3.25
N ASP A 40 9.08 23.09 -2.58
CA ASP A 40 8.68 22.52 -1.28
C ASP A 40 8.71 20.99 -1.32
N PHE A 41 9.39 20.39 -0.33
CA PHE A 41 9.43 18.94 -0.16
C PHE A 41 8.04 18.43 0.25
N HIS A 42 7.32 17.89 -0.72
CA HIS A 42 6.14 17.06 -0.49
C HIS A 42 6.48 15.63 -0.90
N CYS A 43 5.85 14.64 -0.25
CA CYS A 43 5.96 13.22 -0.61
C CYS A 43 5.80 13.06 -2.13
N CYS A 44 6.84 12.56 -2.78
CA CYS A 44 6.90 12.44 -4.24
C CYS A 44 6.22 11.16 -4.73
N SER A 45 6.07 10.17 -3.86
CA SER A 45 5.25 8.98 -4.12
C SER A 45 3.78 9.33 -4.40
N PRO A 46 3.23 9.01 -5.58
CA PRO A 46 1.80 9.12 -5.87
C PRO A 46 0.92 8.27 -4.94
N GLY A 47 1.49 7.20 -4.40
CA GLY A 47 0.86 6.25 -3.50
C GLY A 47 0.00 5.21 -4.22
N TRP A 48 -0.51 4.24 -3.45
CA TRP A 48 -1.26 3.10 -3.98
C TRP A 48 -2.51 3.48 -4.78
N SER A 49 -3.18 4.58 -4.43
CA SER A 49 -4.40 5.03 -5.13
C SER A 49 -4.12 5.35 -6.60
N SER A 50 -2.93 5.88 -6.86
CA SER A 50 -2.45 6.16 -8.21
C SER A 50 -2.20 4.87 -9.00
N ALA A 51 -1.57 3.86 -8.38
CA ALA A 51 -1.42 2.56 -9.03
C ALA A 51 -2.76 1.87 -9.32
N PHE A 52 -3.71 1.96 -8.39
CA PHE A 52 -5.00 1.27 -8.47
C PHE A 52 -5.98 1.90 -9.47
N TYR A 53 -6.16 3.23 -9.39
CA TYR A 53 -7.13 3.97 -10.21
C TYR A 53 -6.51 4.55 -11.48
N GLY A 54 -5.18 4.68 -11.56
CA GLY A 54 -4.50 5.33 -12.67
C GLY A 54 -5.06 6.72 -12.94
N ALA A 55 -5.40 7.00 -14.20
CA ALA A 55 -6.00 8.27 -14.64
C ALA A 55 -7.37 8.58 -13.99
N GLU A 56 -8.02 7.58 -13.36
CA GLU A 56 -9.28 7.75 -12.63
C GLU A 56 -9.06 8.14 -11.16
N CYS A 57 -7.81 8.26 -10.70
CA CYS A 57 -7.50 8.67 -9.31
C CYS A 57 -8.02 10.08 -8.98
N PHE A 58 -8.25 10.91 -10.00
CA PHE A 58 -8.78 12.26 -9.85
C PHE A 58 -10.15 12.37 -10.52
N ASP A 59 -11.14 12.85 -9.75
CA ASP A 59 -12.51 13.04 -10.23
C ASP A 59 -12.55 13.97 -11.46
N SER A 60 -13.58 13.80 -12.30
CA SER A 60 -13.81 14.68 -13.46
C SER A 60 -13.95 16.15 -13.05
N GLU A 61 -14.42 16.40 -11.83
CA GLU A 61 -14.55 17.72 -11.22
C GLU A 61 -13.18 18.37 -10.94
N VAL A 62 -12.20 17.61 -10.41
CA VAL A 62 -10.82 18.09 -10.20
C VAL A 62 -10.20 18.47 -11.55
N ARG A 63 -10.35 17.60 -12.55
CA ARG A 63 -9.85 17.85 -13.91
C ARG A 63 -10.53 19.07 -14.56
N SER A 64 -11.84 19.24 -14.37
CA SER A 64 -12.59 20.40 -14.87
C SER A 64 -12.15 21.70 -14.18
N TYR A 65 -12.00 21.67 -12.85
CA TYR A 65 -11.50 22.79 -12.06
C TYR A 65 -10.12 23.24 -12.55
N MET A 66 -9.21 22.29 -12.78
CA MET A 66 -7.88 22.55 -13.33
C MET A 66 -7.90 23.11 -14.75
N LYS A 67 -8.74 22.57 -15.65
CA LYS A 67 -8.91 23.11 -17.01
C LYS A 67 -9.46 24.54 -17.00
N ASN A 68 -10.33 24.87 -16.06
CA ASN A 68 -10.89 26.21 -15.92
C ASN A 68 -9.88 27.20 -15.30
N LEU A 69 -9.04 26.73 -14.37
CA LEU A 69 -7.89 27.48 -13.88
C LEU A 69 -6.91 27.82 -15.02
N GLY A 70 -6.60 26.85 -15.90
CA GLY A 70 -5.65 27.04 -17.02
C GLY A 70 -6.08 28.07 -18.07
N LYS A 71 -7.39 28.28 -18.27
CA LYS A 71 -7.91 29.18 -19.32
C LYS A 71 -7.82 30.68 -19.01
N GLN A 72 -7.42 31.08 -17.79
CA GLN A 72 -7.59 32.49 -17.39
C GLN A 72 -6.49 33.47 -17.82
N LYS A 73 -5.24 33.10 -18.16
CA LYS A 73 -4.23 34.02 -18.78
C LYS A 73 -3.13 33.24 -19.53
N SER A 74 -2.69 33.73 -20.69
CA SER A 74 -1.89 33.07 -21.73
C SER A 74 -0.38 32.93 -21.49
N SER A 75 0.08 32.78 -20.24
CA SER A 75 1.48 32.41 -19.94
C SER A 75 1.51 31.21 -19.00
N GLU A 76 1.93 30.05 -19.51
CA GLU A 76 1.68 28.75 -18.86
C GLU A 76 2.57 28.44 -17.65
N SER A 77 3.79 28.99 -17.54
CA SER A 77 4.74 28.61 -16.47
C SER A 77 4.68 29.50 -15.22
N GLN A 78 4.63 30.83 -15.39
CA GLN A 78 4.56 31.78 -14.25
C GLN A 78 3.22 31.78 -13.51
N ASN A 79 2.21 31.09 -14.06
CA ASN A 79 0.84 31.06 -13.54
C ASN A 79 0.61 29.89 -12.56
N ILE A 80 1.34 28.78 -12.69
CA ILE A 80 1.13 27.58 -11.86
C ILE A 80 1.62 27.81 -10.42
N ASP A 81 2.80 28.42 -10.23
CA ASP A 81 3.32 28.68 -8.88
C ASP A 81 2.48 29.71 -8.12
N ALA A 82 2.00 30.76 -8.80
CA ALA A 82 1.07 31.72 -8.21
C ALA A 82 -0.27 31.06 -7.81
N LYS A 83 -0.80 30.17 -8.66
CA LYS A 83 -2.01 29.37 -8.37
C LYS A 83 -1.79 28.34 -7.26
N LYS A 84 -0.58 27.76 -7.15
CA LYS A 84 -0.21 26.86 -6.06
C LYS A 84 -0.29 27.61 -4.72
N VAL A 85 0.29 28.82 -4.66
CA VAL A 85 0.23 29.68 -3.47
C VAL A 85 -1.23 30.07 -3.14
N GLU A 86 -2.03 30.46 -4.14
CA GLU A 86 -3.46 30.78 -3.94
C GLU A 86 -4.25 29.57 -3.40
N LEU A 87 -4.02 28.38 -3.97
CA LEU A 87 -4.66 27.14 -3.52
C LEU A 87 -4.23 26.78 -2.10
N GLU A 88 -2.96 26.98 -1.74
CA GLU A 88 -2.45 26.74 -0.39
C GLU A 88 -3.07 27.70 0.64
N GLN A 89 -3.22 28.97 0.29
CA GLN A 89 -3.94 29.94 1.12
C GLN A 89 -5.41 29.52 1.30
N LEU A 90 -6.08 29.10 0.21
CA LEU A 90 -7.46 28.62 0.28
C LEU A 90 -7.59 27.36 1.14
N LEU A 91 -6.68 26.39 0.97
CA LEU A 91 -6.65 25.15 1.74
C LEU A 91 -6.40 25.42 3.22
N THR A 92 -5.47 26.32 3.56
CA THR A 92 -5.18 26.67 4.96
C THR A 92 -6.35 27.40 5.62
N MET A 93 -7.03 28.32 4.92
CA MET A 93 -8.23 28.97 5.42
C MET A 93 -9.37 27.98 5.67
N GLU A 94 -9.67 27.11 4.68
CA GLU A 94 -10.76 26.14 4.80
C GLU A 94 -10.48 25.12 5.90
N THR A 95 -9.23 24.67 6.03
CA THR A 95 -8.79 23.76 7.11
C THR A 95 -8.94 24.42 8.49
N LYS A 96 -8.54 25.69 8.64
CA LYS A 96 -8.72 26.45 9.89
C LYS A 96 -10.21 26.60 10.23
N ASN A 97 -11.04 26.90 9.25
CA ASN A 97 -12.49 26.99 9.44
C ASN A 97 -13.08 25.64 9.87
N TYR A 98 -12.70 24.55 9.21
CA TYR A 98 -13.13 23.19 9.58
C TYR A 98 -12.75 22.87 11.04
N ARG A 99 -11.51 23.13 11.45
CA ARG A 99 -11.05 22.94 12.83
C ARG A 99 -11.88 23.73 13.84
N LYS A 100 -12.19 25.00 13.55
CA LYS A 100 -13.02 25.85 14.42
C LYS A 100 -14.44 25.26 14.57
N THR A 101 -15.04 24.83 13.47
CA THR A 101 -16.38 24.21 13.47
C THR A 101 -16.42 22.88 14.22
N VAL A 102 -15.36 22.05 14.10
CA VAL A 102 -15.25 20.80 14.88
C VAL A 102 -15.17 21.09 16.38
N LYS A 103 -14.33 22.05 16.80
CA LYS A 103 -14.24 22.47 18.21
C LYS A 103 -15.58 23.01 18.73
N PHE A 104 -16.33 23.75 17.90
CA PHE A 104 -17.66 24.23 18.25
C PHE A 104 -18.67 23.08 18.40
N TYR A 105 -18.70 22.13 17.44
CA TYR A 105 -19.55 20.94 17.50
C TYR A 105 -19.30 20.11 18.77
N GLN A 106 -18.04 19.90 19.16
CA GLN A 106 -17.68 19.19 20.38
C GLN A 106 -18.19 19.89 21.64
N LYS A 107 -18.02 21.22 21.74
CA LYS A 107 -18.56 22.01 22.86
C LYS A 107 -20.08 21.92 22.95
N LEU A 108 -20.76 21.93 21.80
CA LEU A 108 -22.22 21.85 21.72
C LEU A 108 -22.74 20.45 22.09
N LEU A 109 -22.02 19.39 21.70
CA LEU A 109 -22.30 18.01 22.07
C LEU A 109 -22.10 17.75 23.57
N GLN A 110 -21.07 18.36 24.19
CA GLN A 110 -20.90 18.35 25.63
C GLN A 110 -22.03 19.12 26.37
N LYS A 111 -22.50 20.24 25.80
CA LYS A 111 -23.61 21.03 26.34
C LYS A 111 -24.95 20.29 26.26
N GLU A 112 -25.19 19.52 25.18
CA GLU A 112 -26.38 18.65 25.05
C GLU A 112 -26.39 17.52 26.10
N ARG A 113 -25.22 16.90 26.36
CA ARG A 113 -25.09 15.89 27.43
C ARG A 113 -25.37 16.45 28.82
N ARG A 114 -25.12 17.75 29.04
CA ARG A 114 -25.33 18.45 30.32
C ARG A 114 -26.69 19.14 30.45
N SER A 115 -27.35 19.50 29.33
CA SER A 115 -28.64 20.20 29.32
C SER A 115 -29.47 19.78 28.10
N LYS A 116 -30.66 19.21 28.33
CA LYS A 116 -31.58 18.76 27.27
C LYS A 116 -32.40 19.94 26.72
N GLY A 117 -31.74 20.90 26.07
CA GLY A 117 -32.41 22.01 25.37
C GLY A 117 -32.97 21.59 23.99
N PRO A 118 -34.15 22.07 23.57
CA PRO A 118 -34.72 21.77 22.25
C PRO A 118 -33.95 22.43 21.09
N GLU A 119 -33.30 23.57 21.33
CA GLU A 119 -32.51 24.30 20.32
C GLU A 119 -31.20 23.58 19.97
N THR A 120 -30.50 23.02 20.96
CA THR A 120 -29.25 22.26 20.75
C THR A 120 -29.49 20.99 19.94
N LYS A 121 -30.63 20.32 20.14
CA LYS A 121 -31.05 19.14 19.36
C LYS A 121 -31.31 19.42 17.88
N SER A 122 -31.80 20.62 17.54
CA SER A 122 -32.06 20.99 16.14
C SER A 122 -30.81 21.52 15.42
N MET A 123 -29.86 22.11 16.14
CA MET A 123 -28.60 22.65 15.57
C MET A 123 -27.56 21.56 15.27
N LEU A 124 -27.45 20.51 16.10
CA LEU A 124 -26.48 19.43 15.92
C LEU A 124 -26.54 18.71 14.56
N PRO A 125 -27.70 18.28 14.03
CA PRO A 125 -27.76 17.64 12.73
C PRO A 125 -27.42 18.60 11.58
N LYS A 126 -27.81 19.89 11.67
CA LYS A 126 -27.43 20.92 10.69
C LYS A 126 -25.92 21.16 10.68
N LEU A 127 -25.32 21.27 11.86
CA LEU A 127 -23.87 21.45 12.03
C LEU A 127 -23.08 20.21 11.58
N LYS A 128 -23.63 19.00 11.79
CA LYS A 128 -23.08 17.75 11.25
C LYS A 128 -23.06 17.76 9.72
N GLY A 129 -24.15 18.24 9.09
CA GLY A 129 -24.22 18.42 7.63
C GLY A 129 -23.17 19.42 7.11
N GLN A 130 -23.05 20.58 7.75
CA GLN A 130 -22.03 21.59 7.40
C GLN A 130 -20.61 21.06 7.58
N LEU A 131 -20.33 20.34 8.67
CA LEU A 131 -19.02 19.71 8.88
C LEU A 131 -18.68 18.70 7.78
N GLN A 132 -19.66 17.93 7.31
CA GLN A 132 -19.44 16.98 6.23
C GLN A 132 -19.15 17.68 4.90
N GLU A 133 -19.84 18.79 4.62
CA GLU A 133 -19.57 19.63 3.44
C GLU A 133 -18.18 20.26 3.50
N MET A 134 -17.83 20.89 4.62
CA MET A 134 -16.50 21.48 4.85
C MET A 134 -15.38 20.43 4.75
N LYS A 135 -15.57 19.24 5.33
CA LYS A 135 -14.64 18.11 5.22
C LYS A 135 -14.44 17.72 3.76
N SER A 136 -15.53 17.60 3.00
CA SER A 136 -15.48 17.21 1.59
C SER A 136 -14.79 18.29 0.74
N LYS A 137 -14.98 19.57 1.08
CA LYS A 137 -14.29 20.71 0.42
C LYS A 137 -12.79 20.72 0.71
N VAL A 138 -12.37 20.48 1.96
CA VAL A 138 -10.94 20.35 2.30
C VAL A 138 -10.32 19.17 1.53
N GLN A 139 -10.97 18.00 1.54
CA GLN A 139 -10.51 16.83 0.79
C GLN A 139 -10.40 17.10 -0.72
N PHE A 140 -11.35 17.84 -1.30
CA PHE A 140 -11.29 18.25 -2.70
C PHE A 140 -10.08 19.16 -2.98
N LEU A 141 -9.86 20.18 -2.15
CA LEU A 141 -8.72 21.10 -2.32
C LEU A 141 -7.37 20.38 -2.13
N GLU A 142 -7.28 19.41 -1.22
CA GLU A 142 -6.11 18.54 -1.08
C GLU A 142 -5.87 17.70 -2.33
N LEU A 143 -6.92 17.14 -2.93
CA LEU A 143 -6.83 16.39 -4.19
C LEU A 143 -6.40 17.30 -5.36
N VAL A 144 -6.89 18.54 -5.43
CA VAL A 144 -6.45 19.54 -6.41
C VAL A 144 -4.98 19.89 -6.18
N LYS A 145 -4.54 20.07 -4.93
CA LYS A 145 -3.13 20.33 -4.60
C LYS A 145 -2.26 19.17 -5.05
N LYS A 146 -2.65 17.93 -4.71
CA LYS A 146 -1.97 16.71 -5.14
C LYS A 146 -1.93 16.61 -6.67
N TYR A 147 -3.02 16.98 -7.35
CA TYR A 147 -3.06 17.06 -8.80
C TYR A 147 -2.06 18.09 -9.32
N ILE A 148 -1.99 19.33 -8.80
CA ILE A 148 -1.03 20.37 -9.23
C ILE A 148 0.43 19.90 -9.05
N VAL A 149 0.75 19.28 -7.92
CA VAL A 149 2.12 18.79 -7.65
C VAL A 149 2.55 17.74 -8.68
N TYR A 150 1.62 16.92 -9.15
CA TYR A 150 1.89 15.85 -10.13
C TYR A 150 1.65 16.24 -11.58
N ALA A 151 0.80 17.24 -11.80
CA ALA A 151 0.49 17.80 -13.09
C ALA A 151 1.60 18.76 -13.49
N GLU A 152 2.25 18.45 -14.61
CA GLU A 152 2.82 19.48 -15.49
C GLU A 152 4.11 20.17 -15.06
N GLN A 153 4.60 20.07 -13.82
CA GLN A 153 5.78 20.85 -13.44
C GLN A 153 7.07 20.40 -14.16
N TRP A 154 7.32 19.08 -14.25
CA TRP A 154 8.59 18.54 -14.79
C TRP A 154 8.40 17.48 -15.88
N GLY A 155 7.17 17.27 -16.34
CA GLY A 155 6.89 16.31 -17.41
C GLY A 155 7.25 16.89 -18.80
N VAL A 156 7.84 16.05 -19.66
CA VAL A 156 8.18 16.43 -21.04
C VAL A 156 7.14 15.92 -22.04
N GLU A 157 7.06 16.60 -23.19
CA GLU A 157 6.19 16.20 -24.29
C GLU A 157 6.70 14.92 -24.97
N SER A 158 5.80 14.22 -25.68
CA SER A 158 6.13 12.94 -26.32
C SER A 158 7.26 13.06 -27.34
N CYS A 159 7.41 14.22 -28.00
CA CYS A 159 8.49 14.49 -28.96
C CYS A 159 9.88 14.62 -28.31
N VAL A 160 9.94 14.86 -26.99
CA VAL A 160 11.20 15.02 -26.23
C VAL A 160 11.65 13.68 -25.61
N LEU A 161 10.78 12.66 -25.58
CA LEU A 161 11.13 11.34 -25.04
C LEU A 161 12.35 10.67 -25.70
N PRO A 162 12.58 10.78 -27.03
CA PRO A 162 13.83 10.30 -27.63
C PRO A 162 15.07 10.92 -27.01
N THR A 163 15.05 12.21 -26.66
CA THR A 163 16.17 12.89 -26.00
C THR A 163 16.47 12.29 -24.63
N VAL A 164 15.45 11.84 -23.88
CA VAL A 164 15.63 11.14 -22.59
C VAL A 164 16.40 9.81 -22.76
N ILE A 165 16.21 9.13 -23.89
CA ILE A 165 16.91 7.88 -24.21
C ILE A 165 18.38 8.16 -24.56
N HIS A 166 18.64 9.19 -25.38
CA HIS A 166 19.96 9.46 -25.95
C HIS A 166 20.88 10.32 -25.06
N ASN A 167 20.34 11.04 -24.08
CA ASN A 167 21.11 11.90 -23.15
C ASN A 167 22.13 11.17 -22.26
N GLY A 168 22.29 9.85 -22.38
CA GLY A 168 23.33 9.06 -21.70
C GLY A 168 24.50 8.60 -22.59
N ARG A 169 24.49 8.87 -23.90
CA ARG A 169 25.60 8.53 -24.81
C ARG A 169 26.32 9.80 -25.26
N THR A 170 27.37 10.18 -24.52
CA THR A 170 28.42 11.05 -25.05
C THR A 170 29.38 10.19 -25.86
N ASP A 171 29.04 9.88 -27.11
CA ASP A 171 30.04 9.51 -28.13
C ASP A 171 29.45 9.65 -29.53
N THR A 172 30.18 10.39 -30.37
CA THR A 172 30.07 10.57 -31.82
C THR A 172 29.01 11.56 -32.35
N THR A 173 29.56 12.67 -32.83
CA THR A 173 29.04 13.66 -33.76
C THR A 173 28.48 13.01 -35.02
N ASP A 174 27.17 12.97 -35.19
CA ASP A 174 26.46 13.26 -36.46
C ASP A 174 24.94 13.19 -36.21
N VAL A 175 24.22 14.32 -36.36
CA VAL A 175 22.76 14.36 -36.22
C VAL A 175 22.15 14.28 -37.61
N ALA A 176 21.81 13.07 -38.04
CA ALA A 176 20.77 12.86 -39.04
C ALA A 176 19.41 12.69 -38.32
N PRO A 177 18.31 13.27 -38.85
CA PRO A 177 16.98 13.11 -38.25
C PRO A 177 16.56 11.65 -38.44
N THR A 178 16.69 10.85 -37.38
CA THR A 178 16.38 9.42 -37.44
C THR A 178 14.88 9.24 -37.21
N ASP A 179 14.23 8.59 -38.17
CA ASP A 179 12.82 8.21 -38.25
C ASP A 179 12.04 8.15 -36.91
N GLU A 180 10.94 8.90 -36.84
CA GLU A 180 9.89 8.74 -35.81
C GLU A 180 9.31 7.30 -35.74
N SER A 181 9.60 6.46 -36.74
CA SER A 181 9.21 5.04 -36.82
C SER A 181 9.90 4.13 -35.78
N SER A 182 10.82 4.65 -34.95
CA SER A 182 11.65 3.86 -34.04
C SER A 182 11.40 4.14 -32.56
N LEU A 183 10.25 4.73 -32.20
CA LEU A 183 9.91 4.88 -30.79
C LEU A 183 9.68 3.49 -30.17
N PRO A 184 10.41 3.12 -29.09
CA PRO A 184 10.28 1.82 -28.43
C PRO A 184 8.98 1.67 -27.61
N LEU A 185 7.91 2.38 -27.98
CA LEU A 185 6.63 2.46 -27.27
C LEU A 185 5.47 2.23 -28.24
N TYR A 186 4.54 1.37 -27.84
CA TYR A 186 3.37 0.95 -28.63
C TYR A 186 2.10 1.46 -27.95
N TYR A 187 1.28 2.19 -28.71
CA TYR A 187 0.03 2.78 -28.22
C TYR A 187 -1.17 2.20 -28.93
N SER A 188 -2.31 2.15 -28.23
CA SER A 188 -3.63 1.97 -28.84
C SER A 188 -4.40 3.29 -28.81
N THR A 189 -5.24 3.52 -29.81
CA THR A 189 -6.18 4.63 -29.86
C THR A 189 -7.57 4.12 -29.50
N GLU A 190 -8.03 4.45 -28.29
CA GLU A 190 -9.43 4.23 -27.93
C GLU A 190 -10.28 5.41 -28.41
N LYS A 191 -11.28 5.13 -29.25
CA LYS A 191 -12.29 6.11 -29.65
C LYS A 191 -13.35 6.18 -28.54
N HIS A 192 -13.24 7.17 -27.66
CA HIS A 192 -14.39 7.51 -26.80
C HIS A 192 -15.50 8.13 -27.67
N PRO A 193 -16.77 7.70 -27.53
CA PRO A 193 -17.90 8.23 -28.31
C PRO A 193 -18.27 9.69 -27.96
N CYS A 194 -17.49 10.40 -27.15
CA CYS A 194 -17.79 11.75 -26.69
C CYS A 194 -16.56 12.67 -26.68
N ASN A 195 -15.83 12.76 -27.81
CA ASN A 195 -15.17 13.99 -28.27
C ASN A 195 -14.50 13.75 -29.62
N ASN A 196 -14.85 14.52 -30.64
CA ASN A 196 -14.35 14.35 -32.01
C ASN A 196 -12.98 14.98 -32.27
N GLN A 197 -12.19 15.33 -31.25
CA GLN A 197 -10.82 15.83 -31.43
C GLN A 197 -9.92 15.28 -30.30
N ASN A 198 -8.90 14.51 -30.72
CA ASN A 198 -7.88 13.80 -29.93
C ASN A 198 -8.34 12.55 -29.15
N GLY A 199 -8.21 11.37 -29.80
CA GLY A 199 -8.29 10.08 -29.10
C GLY A 199 -7.18 9.95 -28.05
N ILE A 200 -7.53 9.43 -26.87
CA ILE A 200 -6.56 9.18 -25.80
C ILE A 200 -5.66 8.02 -26.26
N ARG A 201 -4.36 8.28 -26.38
CA ARG A 201 -3.36 7.24 -26.68
C ARG A 201 -3.02 6.50 -25.39
N VAL A 202 -3.35 5.22 -25.31
CA VAL A 202 -3.07 4.39 -24.13
C VAL A 202 -1.85 3.52 -24.42
N LEU A 203 -0.82 3.62 -23.58
CA LEU A 203 0.39 2.79 -23.68
C LEU A 203 0.05 1.31 -23.48
N GLN A 204 0.39 0.49 -24.48
CA GLN A 204 0.12 -0.95 -24.52
C GLN A 204 1.37 -1.78 -24.27
N ALA A 205 2.51 -1.39 -24.84
CA ALA A 205 3.77 -2.10 -24.69
C ALA A 205 4.97 -1.19 -24.93
N GLY A 206 6.17 -1.63 -24.54
CA GLY A 206 7.41 -0.94 -24.87
C GLY A 206 8.66 -1.75 -24.56
N THR A 207 9.80 -1.37 -25.14
CA THR A 207 11.10 -1.92 -24.70
C THR A 207 11.45 -1.40 -23.31
N PRO A 208 12.36 -2.05 -22.56
CA PRO A 208 12.76 -1.58 -21.22
C PRO A 208 13.15 -0.09 -21.19
N LEU A 209 13.97 0.36 -22.15
CA LEU A 209 14.37 1.78 -22.28
C LEU A 209 13.19 2.69 -22.62
N GLY A 210 12.28 2.24 -23.48
CA GLY A 210 11.07 3.00 -23.79
C GLY A 210 10.19 3.21 -22.56
N LEU A 211 9.97 2.15 -21.78
CA LEU A 211 9.19 2.20 -20.54
C LEU A 211 9.86 3.10 -19.49
N MET A 212 11.18 3.00 -19.31
CA MET A 212 11.92 3.92 -18.45
C MET A 212 11.80 5.38 -18.91
N ALA A 213 11.93 5.65 -20.21
CA ALA A 213 11.75 7.00 -20.75
C ALA A 213 10.32 7.53 -20.54
N TYR A 214 9.31 6.68 -20.59
CA TYR A 214 7.92 7.09 -20.40
C TYR A 214 7.62 7.65 -19.00
N LEU A 215 8.45 7.37 -17.99
CA LEU A 215 8.39 8.03 -16.67
C LEU A 215 8.50 9.57 -16.75
N TYR A 216 9.16 10.06 -17.81
CA TYR A 216 9.37 11.48 -18.04
C TYR A 216 8.21 12.13 -18.79
N SER A 217 7.28 11.34 -19.33
CA SER A 217 6.12 11.87 -20.05
C SER A 217 5.27 12.76 -19.13
N ARG A 218 4.65 13.78 -19.74
CA ARG A 218 3.78 14.77 -19.07
C ARG A 218 2.76 14.16 -18.12
N ASN A 219 2.13 13.06 -18.52
CA ASN A 219 1.02 12.45 -17.78
C ASN A 219 1.42 11.25 -16.91
N ALA A 220 2.70 10.86 -16.84
CA ALA A 220 3.11 9.62 -16.16
C ALA A 220 2.62 9.54 -14.70
N PHE A 221 2.66 10.64 -13.94
CA PHE A 221 2.16 10.65 -12.55
C PHE A 221 0.64 10.64 -12.49
N LEU A 222 -0.03 11.39 -13.37
CA LEU A 222 -1.49 11.48 -13.42
C LEU A 222 -2.13 10.16 -13.84
N ASP A 223 -1.51 9.43 -14.76
CA ASP A 223 -1.96 8.13 -15.24
C ASP A 223 -1.60 6.98 -14.29
N GLY A 224 -0.92 7.30 -13.18
CA GLY A 224 -0.40 6.35 -12.20
C GLY A 224 0.72 5.45 -12.71
N TYR A 225 1.32 5.81 -13.84
CA TYR A 225 2.39 5.07 -14.49
C TYR A 225 3.60 4.91 -13.57
N VAL A 226 3.99 5.97 -12.84
CA VAL A 226 5.17 5.92 -11.96
C VAL A 226 5.01 4.86 -10.87
N GLN A 227 3.89 4.86 -10.15
CA GLN A 227 3.65 3.85 -9.11
C GLN A 227 3.57 2.43 -9.69
N GLN A 228 2.89 2.29 -10.83
CA GLN A 228 2.77 1.01 -11.54
C GLN A 228 4.15 0.49 -11.98
N PHE A 229 5.01 1.38 -12.46
CA PHE A 229 6.39 1.10 -12.84
C PHE A 229 7.20 0.64 -11.63
N LEU A 230 7.22 1.42 -10.53
CA LEU A 230 8.01 1.10 -9.33
C LEU A 230 7.63 -0.26 -8.73
N TYR A 231 6.36 -0.66 -8.82
CA TYR A 231 5.95 -2.00 -8.41
C TYR A 231 6.45 -3.09 -9.37
N THR A 232 6.49 -2.86 -10.69
CA THR A 232 6.59 -3.97 -11.66
C THR A 232 7.82 -3.95 -12.58
N PHE A 233 8.70 -2.95 -12.48
CA PHE A 233 9.86 -2.86 -13.40
C PHE A 233 10.79 -4.07 -13.34
N ARG A 234 10.84 -4.78 -12.20
CA ARG A 234 11.68 -5.98 -11.96
C ARG A 234 11.41 -7.14 -12.92
N TYR A 235 10.28 -7.15 -13.64
CA TYR A 235 9.99 -8.12 -14.71
C TYR A 235 10.76 -7.85 -16.02
N PHE A 236 11.35 -6.65 -16.18
CA PHE A 236 11.96 -6.23 -17.44
C PHE A 236 13.21 -5.36 -17.31
N CYS A 237 13.55 -4.93 -16.09
CA CYS A 237 14.69 -4.08 -15.78
C CYS A 237 15.19 -4.41 -14.37
N THR A 238 16.51 -4.51 -14.19
CA THR A 238 17.15 -4.71 -12.87
C THR A 238 17.18 -3.40 -12.07
N GLN A 239 17.37 -3.50 -10.76
CA GLN A 239 17.52 -2.31 -9.91
C GLN A 239 18.75 -1.48 -10.31
N GLU A 240 19.85 -2.13 -10.68
CA GLU A 240 21.09 -1.48 -11.10
C GLU A 240 20.91 -0.76 -12.44
N GLU A 241 20.27 -1.40 -13.43
CA GLU A 241 19.98 -0.77 -14.72
C GLU A 241 19.07 0.46 -14.56
N PHE A 242 18.04 0.36 -13.72
CA PHE A 242 17.15 1.50 -13.47
C PHE A 242 17.86 2.63 -12.73
N LEU A 243 18.69 2.30 -11.73
CA LEU A 243 19.49 3.30 -11.03
C LEU A 243 20.43 4.02 -12.01
N GLN A 244 21.22 3.28 -12.79
CA GLN A 244 22.13 3.87 -13.77
C GLN A 244 21.38 4.74 -14.79
N PHE A 245 20.22 4.30 -15.26
CA PHE A 245 19.36 5.10 -16.13
C PHE A 245 19.02 6.47 -15.52
N LEU A 246 18.73 6.55 -14.22
CA LEU A 246 18.48 7.82 -13.53
C LEU A 246 19.77 8.63 -13.32
N LEU A 247 20.86 7.99 -12.88
CA LEU A 247 22.12 8.66 -12.56
C LEU A 247 22.77 9.30 -13.78
N ASP A 248 22.72 8.65 -14.94
CA ASP A 248 23.20 9.18 -16.22
C ASP A 248 22.47 10.47 -16.60
N ARG A 249 21.14 10.51 -16.38
CA ARG A 249 20.27 11.63 -16.78
C ARG A 249 20.45 12.80 -15.84
N ILE A 250 20.63 12.53 -14.55
CA ILE A 250 21.06 13.54 -13.58
C ILE A 250 22.43 14.08 -14.01
N SER A 251 23.42 13.23 -14.24
CA SER A 251 24.78 13.66 -14.60
C SER A 251 24.84 14.52 -15.86
N SER A 252 24.09 14.16 -16.91
CA SER A 252 24.12 14.89 -18.18
C SER A 252 23.33 16.19 -18.18
N THR A 253 22.37 16.36 -17.25
CA THR A 253 21.50 17.55 -17.21
C THR A 253 21.84 18.51 -16.07
N LEU A 254 22.48 18.04 -14.99
CA LEU A 254 22.70 18.80 -13.76
C LEU A 254 23.48 20.11 -13.99
N SER A 255 24.52 20.09 -14.83
CA SER A 255 25.30 21.29 -15.15
C SER A 255 24.52 22.33 -15.97
N SER A 256 23.50 21.90 -16.74
CA SER A 256 22.68 22.76 -17.59
C SER A 256 21.40 23.27 -16.93
N ALA A 257 20.96 22.59 -15.85
CA ALA A 257 19.70 22.86 -15.17
C ALA A 257 19.69 24.18 -14.37
N SER A 258 20.87 24.78 -14.13
CA SER A 258 21.03 26.05 -13.40
C SER A 258 20.74 27.31 -14.23
N LEU A 259 20.59 27.19 -15.55
CA LEU A 259 20.53 28.33 -16.47
C LEU A 259 19.10 28.78 -16.85
N ASP A 260 18.14 27.86 -17.02
CA ASP A 260 16.73 28.20 -17.31
C ASP A 260 15.74 27.09 -16.87
N PRO A 261 14.73 27.37 -16.01
CA PRO A 261 13.71 26.43 -15.57
C PRO A 261 12.82 25.84 -16.69
N SER A 262 12.71 26.52 -17.83
CA SER A 262 11.78 26.15 -18.89
C SER A 262 12.30 25.08 -19.85
N THR A 263 13.61 24.83 -19.84
CA THR A 263 14.26 23.92 -20.79
C THR A 263 13.88 22.45 -20.57
N SER A 264 13.86 21.68 -21.65
CA SER A 264 13.67 20.23 -21.59
C SER A 264 14.69 19.53 -20.69
N LEU A 265 15.93 20.01 -20.64
CA LEU A 265 17.00 19.43 -19.80
C LEU A 265 16.73 19.67 -18.31
N THR A 266 16.28 20.86 -17.92
CA THR A 266 15.89 21.15 -16.53
C THR A 266 14.70 20.30 -16.10
N LYS A 267 13.70 20.12 -16.97
CA LYS A 267 12.57 19.22 -16.73
C LYS A 267 13.02 17.77 -16.54
N ILE A 268 13.93 17.27 -17.37
CA ILE A 268 14.50 15.93 -17.23
C ILE A 268 15.27 15.80 -15.90
N CYS A 269 16.11 16.77 -15.55
CA CYS A 269 16.88 16.76 -14.31
C CYS A 269 15.97 16.64 -13.08
N ASN A 270 15.02 17.57 -12.96
CA ASN A 270 14.09 17.60 -11.84
C ASN A 270 13.20 16.36 -11.80
N ARG A 271 12.71 15.90 -12.96
CA ARG A 271 11.93 14.66 -13.04
C ARG A 271 12.73 13.44 -12.58
N SER A 272 14.02 13.37 -12.89
CA SER A 272 14.92 12.31 -12.42
C SER A 272 14.98 12.26 -10.90
N PHE A 273 15.15 13.43 -10.26
CA PHE A 273 15.15 13.53 -8.79
C PHE A 273 13.81 13.11 -8.18
N TYR A 274 12.68 13.52 -8.75
CA TYR A 274 11.35 13.13 -8.25
C TYR A 274 11.11 11.61 -8.37
N ILE A 275 11.53 10.99 -9.48
CA ILE A 275 11.40 9.55 -9.67
C ILE A 275 12.30 8.82 -8.67
N LEU A 276 13.54 9.27 -8.47
CA LEU A 276 14.46 8.70 -7.49
C LEU A 276 13.91 8.82 -6.07
N GLN A 277 13.40 9.99 -5.70
CA GLN A 277 12.76 10.22 -4.41
C GLN A 277 11.54 9.30 -4.21
N ALA A 278 10.63 9.20 -5.19
CA ALA A 278 9.49 8.30 -5.12
C ALA A 278 9.92 6.83 -4.98
N TRP A 279 10.99 6.43 -5.67
CA TRP A 279 11.54 5.08 -5.57
C TRP A 279 12.09 4.78 -4.18
N ILE A 280 12.82 5.73 -3.57
CA ILE A 280 13.30 5.62 -2.20
C ILE A 280 12.12 5.57 -1.22
N GLU A 281 11.18 6.51 -1.31
CA GLU A 281 10.04 6.60 -0.39
C GLU A 281 9.20 5.31 -0.35
N ASP A 282 8.94 4.71 -1.51
CA ASP A 282 8.07 3.52 -1.60
C ASP A 282 8.83 2.20 -1.48
N CYS A 283 9.97 2.07 -2.15
CA CYS A 283 10.63 0.77 -2.33
C CYS A 283 11.93 0.62 -1.54
N TYR A 284 12.25 1.53 -0.59
CA TYR A 284 13.46 1.43 0.23
C TYR A 284 13.65 0.05 0.86
N SER A 285 12.59 -0.48 1.49
CA SER A 285 12.67 -1.75 2.24
C SER A 285 12.95 -2.95 1.34
N VAL A 286 12.53 -2.92 0.07
CA VAL A 286 12.60 -4.07 -0.86
C VAL A 286 13.76 -4.01 -1.84
N ASP A 287 14.27 -2.83 -2.19
CA ASP A 287 15.39 -2.68 -3.13
C ASP A 287 16.67 -2.22 -2.44
N PHE A 288 16.62 -1.10 -1.72
CA PHE A 288 17.83 -0.47 -1.17
C PHE A 288 18.29 -1.14 0.12
N ALA A 289 17.36 -1.60 0.94
CA ALA A 289 17.67 -2.23 2.22
C ALA A 289 18.03 -3.72 2.08
N THR A 290 17.81 -4.31 0.89
CA THR A 290 18.16 -5.69 0.54
C THR A 290 19.43 -5.76 -0.31
N ASN A 291 19.71 -4.71 -1.10
CA ASN A 291 20.88 -4.60 -1.96
C ASN A 291 21.82 -3.49 -1.43
N THR A 292 22.83 -3.89 -0.67
CA THR A 292 23.81 -2.96 -0.09
C THR A 292 24.63 -2.25 -1.16
N ASP A 293 24.96 -2.93 -2.26
CA ASP A 293 25.80 -2.39 -3.33
C ASP A 293 25.05 -1.27 -4.09
N LEU A 294 23.76 -1.48 -4.35
CA LEU A 294 22.87 -0.46 -4.93
C LEU A 294 22.79 0.78 -4.04
N LEU A 295 22.62 0.59 -2.73
CA LEU A 295 22.56 1.68 -1.76
C LEU A 295 23.89 2.44 -1.66
N CYS A 296 25.02 1.73 -1.63
CA CYS A 296 26.35 2.33 -1.64
C CYS A 296 26.57 3.16 -2.90
N THR A 297 26.28 2.60 -4.08
CA THR A 297 26.40 3.31 -5.37
C THR A 297 25.59 4.61 -5.38
N LEU A 298 24.35 4.56 -4.88
CA LEU A 298 23.49 5.75 -4.78
C LEU A 298 24.07 6.79 -3.82
N LYS A 299 24.50 6.38 -2.61
CA LYS A 299 25.08 7.30 -1.61
C LYS A 299 26.35 7.96 -2.13
N GLU A 300 27.26 7.19 -2.72
CA GLU A 300 28.50 7.69 -3.30
C GLU A 300 28.23 8.69 -4.43
N PHE A 301 27.27 8.40 -5.31
CA PHE A 301 26.87 9.33 -6.36
C PHE A 301 26.31 10.64 -5.79
N ILE A 302 25.40 10.56 -4.81
CA ILE A 302 24.79 11.75 -4.22
C ILE A 302 25.86 12.62 -3.54
N SER A 303 26.72 12.01 -2.71
CA SER A 303 27.76 12.74 -1.98
C SER A 303 28.82 13.35 -2.90
N SER A 304 29.20 12.66 -3.99
CA SER A 304 30.28 13.12 -4.88
C SER A 304 29.82 14.09 -5.96
N LYS A 305 28.63 13.89 -6.55
CA LYS A 305 28.18 14.63 -7.74
C LYS A 305 26.99 15.55 -7.50
N VAL A 306 26.11 15.25 -6.54
CA VAL A 306 24.86 16.00 -6.36
C VAL A 306 24.97 17.02 -5.24
N ALA A 307 25.34 16.60 -4.04
CA ALA A 307 25.45 17.45 -2.86
C ALA A 307 26.37 18.68 -3.04
N PRO A 308 27.51 18.60 -3.76
CA PRO A 308 28.35 19.77 -3.99
C PRO A 308 27.72 20.83 -4.92
N LEU A 309 26.73 20.44 -5.73
CA LEU A 309 26.16 21.28 -6.78
C LEU A 309 24.79 21.87 -6.40
N ASN A 310 24.05 21.22 -5.51
CA ASN A 310 22.73 21.69 -5.07
C ASN A 310 22.32 21.16 -3.69
N GLY A 311 21.32 21.82 -3.08
CA GLY A 311 20.72 21.38 -1.81
C GLY A 311 19.85 20.11 -1.92
N TYR A 312 19.69 19.52 -3.12
CA TYR A 312 18.96 18.25 -3.26
C TYR A 312 19.76 17.07 -2.73
N GLY A 313 21.09 17.10 -2.85
CA GLY A 313 21.93 15.99 -2.41
C GLY A 313 21.84 15.74 -0.91
N GLU A 314 21.92 16.80 -0.11
CA GLU A 314 21.78 16.75 1.35
C GLU A 314 20.41 16.19 1.77
N ARG A 315 19.33 16.60 1.08
CA ARG A 315 17.97 16.11 1.35
C ARG A 315 17.75 14.64 0.96
N LEU A 316 18.37 14.17 -0.12
CA LEU A 316 18.30 12.76 -0.48
C LEU A 316 19.08 11.89 0.52
N LEU A 317 20.20 12.39 1.04
CA LEU A 317 20.94 11.70 2.09
C LEU A 317 20.13 11.62 3.38
N SER A 318 19.48 12.72 3.82
CA SER A 318 18.61 12.70 5.00
C SER A 318 17.44 11.74 4.81
N LEU A 319 16.82 11.70 3.62
CA LEU A 319 15.76 10.75 3.29
C LEU A 319 16.21 9.29 3.40
N LEU A 320 17.43 8.98 2.95
CA LEU A 320 18.01 7.64 3.05
C LEU A 320 18.30 7.24 4.51
N GLU A 321 18.73 8.19 5.34
CA GLU A 321 18.95 7.99 6.77
C GLU A 321 17.62 7.72 7.50
N ASP A 322 16.61 8.55 7.26
CA ASP A 322 15.24 8.38 7.80
C ASP A 322 14.64 7.03 7.40
N ALA A 323 14.78 6.66 6.12
CA ALA A 323 14.28 5.38 5.63
C ALA A 323 15.00 4.19 6.28
N SER A 324 16.30 4.31 6.57
CA SER A 324 17.05 3.29 7.31
C SER A 324 16.59 3.17 8.76
N ALA A 325 16.32 4.29 9.43
CA ALA A 325 15.90 4.33 10.82
C ALA A 325 14.53 3.66 11.02
N ARG A 326 13.60 3.86 10.07
CA ARG A 326 12.28 3.19 10.05
C ARG A 326 12.38 1.66 10.03
N LYS A 327 13.46 1.09 9.49
CA LYS A 327 13.69 -0.37 9.47
C LYS A 327 14.20 -0.90 10.82
N SER A 328 15.01 -0.12 11.55
CA SER A 328 15.63 -0.53 12.83
C SER A 328 14.68 -0.44 14.04
N GLY A 329 13.70 0.47 14.02
CA GLY A 329 12.83 0.78 15.17
C GLY A 329 11.66 -0.19 15.46
N SER A 330 11.66 -1.42 14.95
CA SER A 330 10.55 -2.37 15.16
C SER A 330 10.52 -3.04 16.56
N ALA A 331 11.47 -2.73 17.45
CA ALA A 331 11.50 -3.27 18.80
C ALA A 331 11.78 -2.14 19.82
N HIS A 332 10.71 -1.75 20.53
CA HIS A 332 10.65 -0.87 21.71
C HIS A 332 10.30 0.62 21.49
N GLN A 333 9.29 1.04 22.29
CA GLN A 333 8.80 2.39 22.62
C GLN A 333 7.98 3.09 21.51
N CYS A 334 6.76 3.62 21.70
CA CYS A 334 5.99 4.12 22.87
C CYS A 334 6.77 5.08 23.78
N SER A 335 6.42 6.36 23.68
CA SER A 335 6.87 7.56 24.43
C SER A 335 8.00 8.40 23.81
N SER A 336 7.59 9.54 23.20
CA SER A 336 7.99 10.91 23.56
C SER A 336 9.50 11.25 23.63
N MET A 337 10.02 12.02 22.66
CA MET A 337 9.99 13.50 22.70
C MET A 337 10.53 14.11 21.39
N ASP A 338 9.74 15.07 20.95
CA ASP A 338 9.85 16.07 19.90
C ASP A 338 11.01 17.08 20.09
N ARG A 339 11.43 17.72 18.99
CA ARG A 339 11.53 19.18 18.92
C ARG A 339 11.70 19.67 17.49
N GLN A 340 10.64 20.35 17.05
CA GLN A 340 10.64 21.49 16.12
C GLN A 340 10.26 21.16 14.67
N GLU A 341 9.06 20.60 14.47
CA GLU A 341 8.14 20.86 13.33
C GLU A 341 6.74 20.19 13.52
N GLU A 342 6.34 19.82 14.74
CA GLU A 342 5.24 18.87 14.97
C GLU A 342 3.80 19.45 14.95
N GLU A 343 3.58 20.76 14.93
CA GLU A 343 2.21 21.31 14.99
C GLU A 343 1.34 20.99 13.75
N SER A 344 1.93 20.62 12.61
CA SER A 344 1.16 20.41 11.36
C SER A 344 0.76 18.95 11.10
N GLU A 345 1.56 17.98 11.54
CA GLU A 345 1.40 16.55 11.26
C GLU A 345 0.61 15.81 12.37
N GLU A 346 0.83 16.16 13.64
CA GLU A 346 -0.01 15.67 14.73
C GLU A 346 -1.47 16.10 14.53
N ASP A 347 -1.67 17.35 14.09
CA ASP A 347 -2.98 17.90 13.76
C ASP A 347 -3.67 17.12 12.62
N ARG A 348 -2.93 16.64 11.62
CA ARG A 348 -3.47 15.80 10.52
C ARG A 348 -3.89 14.41 11.01
N LYS A 349 -3.10 13.79 11.87
CA LYS A 349 -3.40 12.47 12.47
C LYS A 349 -4.57 12.55 13.45
N ILE A 350 -4.64 13.63 14.24
CA ILE A 350 -5.77 13.96 15.12
C ILE A 350 -7.03 14.24 14.28
N LEU A 351 -6.92 14.94 13.15
CA LEU A 351 -8.01 15.19 12.20
C LEU A 351 -8.52 13.91 11.55
N HIS A 352 -7.64 12.99 11.15
CA HIS A 352 -8.02 11.69 10.56
C HIS A 352 -8.76 10.80 11.58
N SER A 353 -8.28 10.77 12.83
CA SER A 353 -8.93 10.10 13.96
C SER A 353 -10.32 10.69 14.29
N LEU A 354 -10.43 12.03 14.32
CA LEU A 354 -11.70 12.74 14.55
C LEU A 354 -12.69 12.58 13.40
N CYS A 355 -12.21 12.54 12.16
CA CYS A 355 -13.00 12.32 10.95
C CYS A 355 -13.63 10.93 10.88
N LYS A 356 -13.01 9.92 11.51
CA LYS A 356 -13.48 8.53 11.56
C LYS A 356 -14.60 8.33 12.57
N LYS A 357 -14.55 9.01 13.72
CA LYS A 357 -15.58 8.93 14.78
C LYS A 357 -16.95 9.52 14.43
N LEU A 358 -17.04 10.39 13.42
CA LEU A 358 -18.30 10.99 12.96
C LEU A 358 -18.95 10.25 11.78
N SER A 359 -18.30 9.19 11.27
CA SER A 359 -18.53 8.56 9.97
C SER A 359 -19.33 7.25 10.03
N GLU A 360 -20.25 7.08 10.98
CA GLU A 360 -21.06 5.86 11.04
C GLU A 360 -22.35 5.88 10.21
N ASP A 361 -22.74 6.98 9.56
CA ASP A 361 -23.94 6.95 8.71
C ASP A 361 -23.85 7.83 7.46
N ALA A 362 -24.15 7.19 6.33
CA ALA A 362 -24.68 7.71 5.06
C ALA A 362 -23.72 7.90 3.86
N PRO A 363 -24.19 7.52 2.64
CA PRO A 363 -23.38 7.34 1.43
C PRO A 363 -22.99 8.67 0.77
N ARG A 364 -21.85 8.67 0.05
CA ARG A 364 -21.48 9.77 -0.85
C ARG A 364 -22.51 9.88 -1.98
N LYS A 365 -23.48 10.79 -1.83
CA LYS A 365 -24.26 11.31 -2.96
C LYS A 365 -23.41 12.33 -3.72
N ASN A 366 -23.43 12.20 -5.04
CA ASN A 366 -22.81 13.09 -6.02
C ASN A 366 -22.87 14.58 -5.62
N PHE A 367 -21.73 15.24 -5.74
CA PHE A 367 -21.59 16.69 -5.59
C PHE A 367 -22.54 17.42 -6.56
N ASN A 368 -23.23 18.44 -6.05
CA ASN A 368 -24.00 19.40 -6.85
C ASN A 368 -23.70 20.80 -6.32
N TRP A 369 -22.46 21.27 -6.54
CA TRP A 369 -22.16 22.68 -6.35
C TRP A 369 -22.44 23.43 -7.67
N LYS A 370 -23.42 24.34 -7.65
CA LYS A 370 -23.71 25.22 -8.79
C LYS A 370 -22.80 26.44 -8.75
N LEU A 371 -21.91 26.56 -9.74
CA LEU A 371 -21.32 27.85 -10.11
C LEU A 371 -22.45 28.80 -10.57
N PRO A 372 -22.38 30.13 -10.35
CA PRO A 372 -23.38 31.04 -10.91
C PRO A 372 -23.41 30.95 -12.44
N LYS A 373 -24.64 30.75 -12.96
CA LYS A 373 -25.07 30.41 -14.32
C LYS A 373 -24.27 30.97 -15.52
N ALA A 374 -24.05 30.11 -16.51
CA ALA A 374 -24.46 30.33 -17.90
C ALA A 374 -25.21 29.08 -18.40
N MET A 375 -26.23 29.27 -19.22
CA MET A 375 -27.32 28.31 -19.52
C MET A 375 -26.89 27.02 -20.25
N ALA A 376 -27.62 25.94 -19.98
CA ALA A 376 -27.47 24.59 -20.56
C ALA A 376 -27.95 24.49 -22.03
N PRO A 377 -27.74 23.33 -22.67
CA PRO A 377 -28.90 22.43 -22.83
C PRO A 377 -28.64 20.98 -22.37
N ILE A 378 -29.76 20.33 -22.04
CA ILE A 378 -29.88 19.03 -21.36
C ILE A 378 -29.74 17.89 -22.37
N ALA A 379 -28.84 16.93 -22.12
CA ALA A 379 -28.78 15.66 -22.83
C ALA A 379 -29.13 14.50 -21.88
N GLN A 380 -30.09 13.69 -22.31
CA GLN A 380 -30.74 12.62 -21.58
C GLN A 380 -29.93 11.33 -21.76
N ASN A 381 -29.16 10.91 -20.75
CA ASN A 381 -28.37 9.67 -20.84
C ASN A 381 -29.24 8.43 -20.56
N GLN A 382 -29.43 7.62 -21.59
CA GLN A 382 -30.00 6.28 -21.53
C GLN A 382 -29.03 5.33 -20.81
N ARG A 383 -29.52 4.67 -19.74
CA ARG A 383 -28.86 3.53 -19.11
C ARG A 383 -29.06 2.29 -19.98
N GLN A 384 -28.03 1.80 -20.65
CA GLN A 384 -28.00 0.42 -21.14
C GLN A 384 -27.59 -0.51 -20.00
N ARG A 385 -28.55 -1.33 -19.56
CA ARG A 385 -28.37 -2.48 -18.69
C ARG A 385 -27.58 -3.56 -19.43
N LEU A 386 -26.50 -4.05 -18.83
CA LEU A 386 -25.95 -5.38 -19.11
C LEU A 386 -25.82 -6.14 -17.79
N TYR A 387 -26.19 -7.42 -17.85
CA TYR A 387 -26.59 -8.30 -16.76
C TYR A 387 -25.49 -8.55 -15.71
N THR A 388 -25.86 -8.45 -14.43
CA THR A 388 -24.97 -8.58 -13.26
C THR A 388 -25.21 -9.93 -12.57
N ILE A 389 -24.16 -10.75 -12.50
CA ILE A 389 -24.06 -11.95 -11.64
C ILE A 389 -23.85 -11.46 -10.17
N PRO A 390 -24.34 -12.14 -9.11
CA PRO A 390 -24.40 -11.54 -7.77
C PRO A 390 -23.01 -11.31 -7.17
N SER A 391 -22.63 -10.03 -7.00
CA SER A 391 -21.30 -9.55 -6.58
C SER A 391 -21.22 -9.20 -5.08
N VAL A 392 -21.72 -10.06 -4.18
CA VAL A 392 -21.83 -9.69 -2.76
C VAL A 392 -21.25 -10.78 -1.88
N LEU A 393 -20.26 -10.41 -1.03
CA LEU A 393 -19.74 -11.23 0.06
C LEU A 393 -20.90 -11.91 0.82
N PRO A 394 -20.80 -13.21 1.16
CA PRO A 394 -21.84 -13.90 1.93
C PRO A 394 -22.25 -13.08 3.15
N ARG A 395 -23.53 -12.74 3.31
CA ARG A 395 -23.96 -11.91 4.45
C ARG A 395 -23.72 -12.70 5.74
N PRO A 396 -22.94 -12.17 6.71
CA PRO A 396 -22.78 -12.86 8.00
C PRO A 396 -24.16 -13.00 8.65
N CYS A 397 -24.49 -14.23 9.07
CA CYS A 397 -25.73 -14.50 9.78
C CYS A 397 -25.65 -13.84 11.17
N TYR A 398 -26.31 -12.68 11.32
CA TYR A 398 -26.42 -11.94 12.57
C TYR A 398 -27.15 -12.78 13.62
N ASN A 399 -26.45 -13.11 14.69
CA ASN A 399 -27.05 -13.38 15.99
C ASN A 399 -26.21 -12.65 17.02
N SER A 400 -26.75 -11.56 17.55
CA SER A 400 -26.18 -10.79 18.64
C SER A 400 -26.11 -11.68 19.88
N PHE A 401 -24.96 -12.31 20.13
CA PHE A 401 -24.65 -12.85 21.45
C PHE A 401 -24.15 -11.68 22.31
N THR A 402 -25.08 -11.02 22.99
CA THR A 402 -24.76 -10.23 24.18
C THR A 402 -24.53 -11.21 25.33
N GLU A 403 -23.27 -11.52 25.61
CA GLU A 403 -22.89 -12.16 26.87
C GLU A 403 -22.19 -11.12 27.75
N GLU A 404 -22.83 -10.84 28.89
CA GLU A 404 -22.35 -9.96 29.95
C GLU A 404 -21.11 -10.53 30.63
N PHE A 405 -20.22 -9.63 31.07
CA PHE A 405 -19.01 -9.95 31.81
C PHE A 405 -19.32 -10.66 33.15
N PRO A 406 -18.46 -11.61 33.55
CA PRO A 406 -17.72 -11.37 34.79
C PRO A 406 -16.26 -11.84 34.73
N VAL A 407 -15.36 -11.02 35.27
CA VAL A 407 -13.97 -11.36 35.55
C VAL A 407 -13.84 -11.67 37.04
N SER A 408 -13.34 -12.85 37.39
CA SER A 408 -12.67 -13.08 38.67
C SER A 408 -11.41 -13.89 38.44
N PHE A 409 -10.28 -13.39 38.94
CA PHE A 409 -8.95 -13.92 38.72
C PHE A 409 -8.67 -15.06 39.71
N ALA A 410 -8.19 -16.21 39.20
CA ALA A 410 -7.49 -17.21 39.98
C ALA A 410 -6.09 -17.45 39.40
N LYS A 411 -5.14 -17.72 40.31
CA LYS A 411 -3.70 -17.62 40.11
C LYS A 411 -3.12 -18.67 39.15
N ALA A 412 -2.05 -18.25 38.50
CA ALA A 412 -1.13 -19.08 37.74
C ALA A 412 -0.50 -20.14 38.65
N ASP A 413 -0.63 -21.41 38.28
CA ASP A 413 0.49 -22.21 37.79
C ASP A 413 -0.07 -23.50 37.18
N ASP A 414 0.50 -23.90 36.05
CA ASP A 414 0.19 -25.10 35.26
C ASP A 414 -1.09 -25.08 34.41
N VAL A 415 -1.17 -24.18 33.42
CA VAL A 415 -2.36 -24.10 32.55
C VAL A 415 -2.18 -24.87 31.25
N GLY A 416 -2.76 -26.06 31.21
CA GLY A 416 -2.99 -26.85 29.99
C GLY A 416 -4.02 -26.22 29.03
N PRO A 417 -4.67 -26.99 28.13
CA PRO A 417 -5.60 -26.51 27.09
C PRO A 417 -6.84 -25.72 27.59
N TYR A 418 -6.97 -25.52 28.90
CA TYR A 418 -8.02 -24.76 29.57
C TYR A 418 -7.91 -23.23 29.36
N PHE A 419 -6.69 -22.70 29.15
CA PHE A 419 -6.48 -21.24 29.04
C PHE A 419 -7.24 -20.60 27.87
N LEU A 420 -7.35 -21.27 26.71
CA LEU A 420 -8.08 -20.71 25.55
C LEU A 420 -9.60 -20.63 25.78
N ILE A 421 -10.12 -21.46 26.67
CA ILE A 421 -11.56 -21.52 26.94
C ILE A 421 -11.99 -20.37 27.86
N GLU A 422 -11.10 -19.93 28.76
CA GLU A 422 -11.29 -18.83 29.70
C GLU A 422 -11.56 -17.48 29.01
N TYR A 423 -10.99 -17.25 27.83
CA TYR A 423 -11.19 -16.01 27.08
C TYR A 423 -12.37 -16.09 26.12
N SER A 424 -13.09 -14.99 25.93
CA SER A 424 -14.17 -14.95 24.92
C SER A 424 -13.61 -15.06 23.50
N ALA A 425 -14.41 -15.58 22.57
CA ALA A 425 -14.00 -15.67 21.16
C ALA A 425 -13.65 -14.28 20.58
N GLN A 426 -14.35 -13.23 21.03
CA GLN A 426 -14.08 -11.86 20.62
C GLN A 426 -12.76 -11.31 21.17
N GLN A 427 -12.40 -11.61 22.42
CA GLN A 427 -11.08 -11.23 22.98
C GLN A 427 -9.93 -11.88 22.21
N LEU A 428 -10.04 -13.18 21.95
CA LEU A 428 -9.05 -13.91 21.15
C LEU A 428 -8.96 -13.39 19.72
N CYS A 429 -10.10 -13.13 19.07
CA CYS A 429 -10.18 -12.52 17.74
C CYS A 429 -9.46 -11.16 17.69
N CYS A 430 -9.73 -10.26 18.64
CA CYS A 430 -9.09 -8.95 18.70
C CYS A 430 -7.57 -9.07 18.82
N GLN A 431 -7.06 -9.94 19.71
CA GLN A 431 -5.61 -10.09 19.91
C GLN A 431 -4.92 -10.79 18.73
N LEU A 432 -5.52 -11.85 18.17
CA LEU A 432 -4.99 -12.49 16.95
C LEU A 432 -4.98 -11.51 15.77
N THR A 433 -5.98 -10.65 15.65
CA THR A 433 -6.03 -9.59 14.63
C THR A 433 -4.91 -8.57 14.81
N LEU A 434 -4.61 -8.14 16.04
CA LEU A 434 -3.48 -7.25 16.30
C LEU A 434 -2.13 -7.90 15.95
N LEU A 435 -1.96 -9.18 16.29
CA LEU A 435 -0.75 -9.96 15.93
C LEU A 435 -0.60 -10.10 14.41
N GLN A 436 -1.69 -10.41 13.70
CA GLN A 436 -1.68 -10.53 12.25
C GLN A 436 -1.44 -9.17 11.57
N GLN A 437 -1.98 -8.08 12.12
CA GLN A 437 -1.74 -6.72 11.65
C GLN A 437 -0.25 -6.33 11.77
N GLU A 438 0.41 -6.72 12.86
CA GLU A 438 1.85 -6.44 13.08
C GLU A 438 2.70 -7.00 11.93
N VAL A 439 2.42 -8.24 11.51
CA VAL A 439 3.13 -8.89 10.40
C VAL A 439 2.72 -8.30 9.05
N PHE A 440 1.43 -7.99 8.86
CA PHE A 440 0.91 -7.44 7.60
C PHE A 440 1.41 -6.02 7.30
N ARG A 441 1.60 -5.17 8.33
CA ARG A 441 2.11 -3.80 8.15
C ARG A 441 3.52 -3.72 7.55
N LYS A 442 4.32 -4.76 7.70
CA LYS A 442 5.68 -4.84 7.15
C LYS A 442 5.69 -5.33 5.70
N CYS A 443 4.54 -5.77 5.16
CA CYS A 443 4.44 -6.22 3.78
C CYS A 443 4.53 -5.05 2.81
N HIS A 444 5.19 -5.28 1.69
CA HIS A 444 5.23 -4.38 0.54
C HIS A 444 4.59 -5.08 -0.68
N PRO A 445 3.91 -4.36 -1.59
CA PRO A 445 3.33 -4.91 -2.82
C PRO A 445 4.28 -5.82 -3.62
N VAL A 446 5.57 -5.45 -3.68
CA VAL A 446 6.61 -6.18 -4.41
C VAL A 446 6.87 -7.58 -3.85
N HIS A 447 6.60 -7.83 -2.55
CA HIS A 447 6.79 -9.16 -1.95
C HIS A 447 5.93 -10.25 -2.59
N PHE A 448 4.80 -9.88 -3.20
CA PHE A 448 3.87 -10.82 -3.81
C PHE A 448 4.23 -11.21 -5.25
N LEU A 449 5.15 -10.48 -5.86
CA LEU A 449 5.58 -10.69 -7.24
C LEU A 449 6.50 -11.90 -7.34
N ASN A 450 6.47 -12.57 -8.49
CA ASN A 450 7.33 -13.69 -8.85
C ASN A 450 7.35 -14.80 -7.78
N SER A 451 6.24 -14.96 -7.06
CA SER A 451 6.18 -15.82 -5.87
C SER A 451 6.35 -17.30 -6.19
N ARG A 452 6.05 -17.73 -7.43
CA ARG A 452 6.35 -19.10 -7.90
C ARG A 452 7.84 -19.40 -7.88
N ALA A 453 8.70 -18.43 -8.23
CA ALA A 453 10.16 -18.57 -8.17
C ALA A 453 10.67 -18.88 -6.77
N LEU A 454 9.96 -18.39 -5.74
CA LEU A 454 10.23 -18.66 -4.33
C LEU A 454 9.67 -20.01 -3.84
N GLY A 455 9.04 -20.79 -4.72
CA GLY A 455 8.43 -22.08 -4.38
C GLY A 455 7.01 -21.99 -3.81
N VAL A 456 6.35 -20.83 -3.89
CA VAL A 456 4.95 -20.68 -3.45
C VAL A 456 4.04 -21.40 -4.44
N LYS A 457 3.45 -22.51 -3.99
CA LYS A 457 2.49 -23.31 -4.77
C LYS A 457 1.06 -22.92 -4.42
N ASP A 458 0.18 -22.96 -5.41
CA ASP A 458 -1.26 -22.96 -5.15
C ASP A 458 -1.62 -24.32 -4.51
N LYS A 459 -2.18 -24.31 -3.30
CA LYS A 459 -2.60 -25.53 -2.57
C LYS A 459 -3.96 -26.05 -3.09
N SER A 460 -4.43 -25.61 -4.26
CA SER A 460 -5.53 -26.27 -4.96
C SER A 460 -5.06 -27.67 -5.38
N PHE A 461 -5.71 -28.70 -4.83
CA PHE A 461 -5.38 -30.14 -4.91
C PHE A 461 -4.33 -30.66 -3.91
N ALA A 462 -4.81 -30.98 -2.70
CA ALA A 462 -4.26 -32.09 -1.93
C ALA A 462 -4.53 -33.41 -2.69
N VAL A 463 -3.68 -33.74 -3.67
CA VAL A 463 -3.57 -35.13 -4.14
C VAL A 463 -2.79 -35.89 -3.06
N GLN A 464 -3.45 -36.92 -2.57
CA GLN A 464 -2.94 -37.88 -1.59
C GLN A 464 -1.55 -38.36 -2.00
N LYS A 465 -0.62 -38.33 -1.03
CA LYS A 465 0.68 -38.96 -1.17
C LYS A 465 0.48 -40.47 -1.12
N ALA A 466 0.29 -41.09 -2.28
CA ALA A 466 0.50 -42.52 -2.47
C ALA A 466 0.90 -42.76 -3.94
N VAL A 467 1.92 -43.60 -4.10
CA VAL A 467 2.51 -44.13 -5.33
C VAL A 467 3.59 -43.25 -5.98
N SER A 468 4.80 -43.81 -5.95
CA SER A 468 6.00 -43.40 -6.68
C SER A 468 5.78 -43.45 -8.19
N THR A 469 5.88 -42.29 -8.84
CA THR A 469 6.20 -42.18 -10.28
C THR A 469 6.79 -40.80 -10.53
N GLU A 470 8.00 -40.81 -11.11
CA GLU A 470 8.79 -39.71 -11.67
C GLU A 470 8.28 -38.28 -11.44
N THR A 471 8.92 -37.57 -10.52
CA THR A 471 8.84 -36.11 -10.45
C THR A 471 9.46 -35.52 -11.71
N VAL A 472 8.64 -35.21 -12.72
CA VAL A 472 9.00 -34.22 -13.72
C VAL A 472 9.22 -32.91 -12.94
N SER A 473 10.48 -32.59 -12.70
CA SER A 473 10.91 -31.34 -12.08
C SER A 473 10.44 -30.21 -13.01
N LEU A 474 9.26 -29.64 -12.75
CA LEU A 474 8.84 -28.37 -13.31
C LEU A 474 9.88 -27.34 -12.88
N LYS A 475 10.87 -27.09 -13.76
CA LYS A 475 11.89 -26.07 -13.57
C LYS A 475 11.15 -24.78 -13.25
N VAL A 476 11.25 -24.35 -12.00
CA VAL A 476 10.57 -23.15 -11.52
C VAL A 476 11.20 -21.97 -12.27
N CYS A 477 10.48 -21.41 -13.24
CA CYS A 477 10.98 -20.30 -14.03
C CYS A 477 10.93 -19.03 -13.20
N ASN A 478 12.10 -18.43 -12.94
CA ASN A 478 12.20 -17.09 -12.39
C ASN A 478 11.76 -16.09 -13.49
N LEU A 479 10.74 -15.27 -13.20
CA LEU A 479 10.21 -14.26 -14.13
C LEU A 479 11.00 -12.95 -14.09
N PHE A 480 11.77 -12.72 -13.02
CA PHE A 480 12.69 -11.60 -12.95
C PHE A 480 13.97 -11.90 -13.71
N LEU A 481 14.68 -10.84 -14.10
CA LEU A 481 16.02 -10.96 -14.67
C LEU A 481 16.96 -11.57 -13.62
N SER A 482 17.95 -12.35 -14.08
CA SER A 482 18.79 -13.21 -13.23
C SER A 482 19.59 -12.48 -12.14
N LYS A 483 19.73 -11.17 -12.23
CA LYS A 483 20.42 -10.31 -11.25
C LYS A 483 19.48 -9.60 -10.25
N CYS A 484 18.17 -9.67 -10.44
CA CYS A 484 17.23 -9.02 -9.52
C CYS A 484 17.25 -9.70 -8.14
N ILE A 485 17.60 -8.96 -7.10
CA ILE A 485 17.48 -9.42 -5.71
C ILE A 485 16.02 -9.32 -5.29
N GLN A 486 15.48 -10.42 -4.75
CA GLN A 486 14.09 -10.52 -4.30
C GLN A 486 14.03 -10.79 -2.78
N ASP A 487 13.32 -9.92 -2.05
CA ASP A 487 13.00 -10.12 -0.64
C ASP A 487 12.04 -11.32 -0.47
N GLN A 488 12.29 -12.13 0.56
CA GLN A 488 11.56 -13.35 0.88
C GLN A 488 10.49 -13.17 1.96
N TYR A 489 10.15 -11.92 2.33
CA TYR A 489 9.16 -11.64 3.39
C TYR A 489 7.80 -12.33 3.19
N LEU A 490 7.36 -12.55 1.94
CA LEU A 490 6.16 -13.35 1.66
C LEU A 490 6.26 -14.76 2.26
N LEU A 491 7.40 -15.43 2.14
CA LEU A 491 7.59 -16.77 2.71
C LEU A 491 7.45 -16.76 4.23
N GLN A 492 7.93 -15.70 4.90
CA GLN A 492 7.73 -15.53 6.34
C GLN A 492 6.24 -15.39 6.68
N LEU A 493 5.49 -14.60 5.90
CA LEU A 493 4.05 -14.43 6.08
C LEU A 493 3.26 -15.74 5.88
N LEU A 494 3.62 -16.52 4.86
CA LEU A 494 2.99 -17.82 4.58
C LEU A 494 3.36 -18.87 5.64
N ARG A 495 4.61 -18.90 6.11
CA ARG A 495 5.04 -19.76 7.24
C ARG A 495 4.31 -19.42 8.54
N ASN A 496 4.11 -18.12 8.82
CA ASN A 496 3.32 -17.69 9.97
C ASN A 496 1.86 -18.16 9.86
N ALA A 497 1.27 -18.06 8.65
CA ALA A 497 -0.07 -18.56 8.40
C ALA A 497 -0.17 -20.08 8.63
N ASP A 498 0.78 -20.86 8.10
CA ASP A 498 0.85 -22.30 8.29
C ASP A 498 1.07 -22.67 9.77
N SER A 499 1.83 -21.87 10.52
CA SER A 499 2.04 -22.05 11.97
C SER A 499 0.73 -21.88 12.75
N ILE A 500 -0.09 -20.89 12.40
CA ILE A 500 -1.42 -20.68 13.01
C ILE A 500 -2.34 -21.85 12.68
N SER A 501 -2.40 -22.29 11.42
CA SER A 501 -3.19 -23.47 11.03
C SER A 501 -2.75 -24.74 11.74
N THR A 502 -1.45 -24.90 11.98
CA THR A 502 -0.88 -26.06 12.70
C THR A 502 -1.17 -26.00 14.19
N TRP A 503 -1.05 -24.82 14.81
CA TRP A 503 -1.46 -24.59 16.19
C TRP A 503 -2.94 -24.94 16.42
N VAL A 504 -3.85 -24.43 15.58
CA VAL A 504 -5.29 -24.73 15.69
C VAL A 504 -5.54 -26.24 15.66
N ALA A 505 -4.94 -26.94 14.69
CA ALA A 505 -5.10 -28.38 14.58
C ALA A 505 -4.51 -29.13 15.80
N ALA A 506 -3.31 -28.73 16.26
CA ALA A 506 -2.62 -29.35 17.38
C ALA A 506 -3.40 -29.20 18.69
N GLU A 507 -3.96 -28.02 18.98
CA GLU A 507 -4.79 -27.80 20.19
C GLU A 507 -6.00 -28.74 20.21
N ILE A 508 -6.66 -28.95 19.08
CA ILE A 508 -7.86 -29.79 19.00
C ILE A 508 -7.52 -31.29 19.18
N VAL A 509 -6.45 -31.77 18.53
CA VAL A 509 -6.10 -33.20 18.57
C VAL A 509 -5.39 -33.60 19.86
N THR A 510 -4.80 -32.66 20.60
CA THR A 510 -4.15 -32.93 21.90
C THR A 510 -5.12 -32.89 23.09
N CYS A 511 -6.41 -32.67 22.84
CA CYS A 511 -7.45 -32.64 23.87
C CYS A 511 -7.68 -34.00 24.54
N HIS A 512 -7.49 -34.09 25.86
CA HIS A 512 -7.65 -35.35 26.61
C HIS A 512 -9.10 -35.79 26.84
N THR A 513 -10.10 -34.96 26.51
CA THR A 513 -11.52 -35.33 26.63
C THR A 513 -12.33 -34.90 25.41
N SER A 514 -13.34 -35.70 25.04
CA SER A 514 -14.24 -35.38 23.93
C SER A 514 -15.04 -34.09 24.17
N LYS A 515 -15.44 -33.81 25.42
CA LYS A 515 -16.14 -32.56 25.78
C LYS A 515 -15.27 -31.33 25.52
N LEU A 516 -14.00 -31.38 25.94
CA LEU A 516 -13.03 -30.31 25.71
C LEU A 516 -12.76 -30.12 24.21
N GLN A 517 -12.61 -31.22 23.48
CA GLN A 517 -12.40 -31.19 22.03
C GLN A 517 -13.56 -30.50 21.29
N VAL A 518 -14.82 -30.83 21.63
CA VAL A 518 -16.00 -30.15 21.07
C VAL A 518 -16.02 -28.66 21.45
N SER A 519 -15.65 -28.32 22.69
CA SER A 519 -15.58 -26.93 23.15
C SER A 519 -14.53 -26.11 22.39
N LEU A 520 -13.32 -26.64 22.21
CA LEU A 520 -12.25 -25.97 21.46
C LEU A 520 -12.58 -25.87 19.97
N LEU A 521 -13.14 -26.92 19.38
CA LEU A 521 -13.63 -26.89 18.00
C LEU A 521 -14.68 -25.77 17.80
N SER A 522 -15.65 -25.68 18.71
CA SER A 522 -16.65 -24.61 18.74
C SER A 522 -16.00 -23.24 18.89
N LYS A 523 -15.06 -23.09 19.83
CA LYS A 523 -14.34 -21.82 20.07
C LYS A 523 -13.59 -21.36 18.81
N PHE A 524 -12.85 -22.22 18.13
CA PHE A 524 -12.11 -21.84 16.91
C PHE A 524 -13.03 -21.44 15.76
N LEU A 525 -14.17 -22.12 15.56
CA LEU A 525 -15.17 -21.72 14.57
C LEU A 525 -15.73 -20.33 14.88
N LEU A 526 -16.05 -20.05 16.15
CA LEU A 526 -16.53 -18.73 16.57
C LEU A 526 -15.46 -17.63 16.42
N ILE A 527 -14.19 -17.92 16.72
CA ILE A 527 -13.07 -16.99 16.48
C ILE A 527 -12.96 -16.70 14.98
N ALA A 528 -12.98 -17.72 14.12
CA ALA A 528 -12.88 -17.55 12.68
C ALA A 528 -14.04 -16.72 12.11
N LYS A 529 -15.28 -16.96 12.58
CA LYS A 529 -16.44 -16.13 12.23
C LYS A 529 -16.24 -14.68 12.65
N CYS A 530 -15.78 -14.45 13.88
CA CYS A 530 -15.50 -13.10 14.37
C CYS A 530 -14.40 -12.40 13.54
N CYS A 531 -13.34 -13.12 13.15
CA CYS A 531 -12.30 -12.58 12.26
C CYS A 531 -12.89 -12.19 10.89
N TYR A 532 -13.74 -13.06 10.32
CA TYR A 532 -14.43 -12.79 9.05
C TYR A 532 -15.31 -11.53 9.14
N GLU A 533 -16.15 -11.42 10.16
CA GLU A 533 -17.03 -10.27 10.39
C GLU A 533 -16.24 -8.97 10.58
N GLN A 534 -15.07 -9.04 11.21
CA GLN A 534 -14.14 -7.93 11.39
C GLN A 534 -13.25 -7.67 10.17
N ARG A 535 -13.43 -8.37 9.05
CA ARG A 535 -12.61 -8.28 7.82
C ARG A 535 -11.13 -8.65 8.00
N ASN A 536 -10.81 -9.44 9.02
CA ASN A 536 -9.54 -10.16 9.13
C ASN A 536 -9.66 -11.51 8.40
N PHE A 537 -9.59 -11.45 7.07
CA PHE A 537 -9.67 -12.62 6.22
C PHE A 537 -8.43 -13.50 6.34
N ALA A 538 -7.27 -12.94 6.67
CA ALA A 538 -6.05 -13.72 6.90
C ALA A 538 -6.25 -14.76 8.01
N THR A 539 -6.59 -14.33 9.22
CA THR A 539 -6.75 -15.26 10.35
C THR A 539 -7.96 -16.18 10.18
N ALA A 540 -9.05 -15.70 9.59
CA ALA A 540 -10.20 -16.55 9.28
C ALA A 540 -9.81 -17.74 8.37
N MET A 541 -9.07 -17.47 7.29
CA MET A 541 -8.61 -18.52 6.37
C MET A 541 -7.53 -19.43 7.00
N GLN A 542 -6.68 -18.90 7.88
CA GLN A 542 -5.69 -19.70 8.62
C GLN A 542 -6.34 -20.69 9.58
N ILE A 543 -7.38 -20.26 10.32
CA ILE A 543 -8.14 -21.13 11.20
C ILE A 543 -8.89 -22.18 10.37
N LEU A 544 -9.55 -21.76 9.28
CA LEU A 544 -10.21 -22.68 8.34
C LEU A 544 -9.23 -23.76 7.86
N ALA A 545 -8.05 -23.38 7.35
CA ALA A 545 -7.03 -24.32 6.89
C ALA A 545 -6.56 -25.30 7.97
N GLY A 546 -6.52 -24.89 9.25
CA GLY A 546 -6.26 -25.79 10.37
C GLY A 546 -7.38 -26.80 10.61
N LEU A 547 -8.63 -26.34 10.55
CA LEU A 547 -9.84 -27.17 10.68
C LEU A 547 -10.03 -28.13 9.50
N GLU A 548 -9.48 -27.79 8.33
CA GLU A 548 -9.53 -28.60 7.12
C GLU A 548 -8.46 -29.69 7.05
N LYS A 549 -7.48 -29.69 7.95
CA LYS A 549 -6.52 -30.79 8.04
C LYS A 549 -7.28 -32.11 8.21
N LEU A 550 -6.88 -33.13 7.44
CA LEU A 550 -7.57 -34.41 7.32
C LEU A 550 -7.92 -35.03 8.68
N ILE A 551 -6.95 -35.05 9.60
CA ILE A 551 -7.12 -35.62 10.95
C ILE A 551 -8.20 -34.87 11.73
N VAL A 552 -8.20 -33.54 11.67
CA VAL A 552 -9.19 -32.71 12.37
C VAL A 552 -10.57 -32.95 11.77
N ARG A 553 -10.70 -33.02 10.44
CA ARG A 553 -11.96 -33.32 9.73
C ARG A 553 -12.58 -34.67 10.11
N GLN A 554 -11.75 -35.65 10.46
CA GLN A 554 -12.18 -37.01 10.79
C GLN A 554 -12.58 -37.20 12.26
N LEU A 555 -12.41 -36.18 13.10
CA LEU A 555 -12.73 -36.28 14.53
C LEU A 555 -14.23 -36.55 14.79
N PRO A 556 -14.57 -37.41 15.77
CA PRO A 556 -15.96 -37.67 16.14
C PRO A 556 -16.66 -36.42 16.72
N ALA A 557 -15.89 -35.44 17.21
CA ALA A 557 -16.40 -34.18 17.76
C ALA A 557 -17.33 -33.42 16.80
N TRP A 558 -17.12 -33.51 15.48
CA TRP A 558 -17.99 -32.87 14.49
C TRP A 558 -19.44 -33.37 14.53
N LYS A 559 -19.68 -34.62 14.95
CA LYS A 559 -21.04 -35.19 15.08
C LYS A 559 -21.79 -34.69 16.31
N ILE A 560 -21.05 -34.23 17.32
CA ILE A 560 -21.59 -33.77 18.61
C ILE A 560 -21.79 -32.25 18.59
N LEU A 561 -21.05 -31.54 17.74
CA LEU A 561 -21.08 -30.10 17.64
C LEU A 561 -22.49 -29.58 17.30
N PRO A 562 -22.97 -28.48 17.93
CA PRO A 562 -24.26 -27.89 17.59
C PRO A 562 -24.33 -27.52 16.11
N ALA A 563 -25.45 -27.84 15.44
CA ALA A 563 -25.62 -27.64 13.99
C ALA A 563 -25.31 -26.19 13.55
N LYS A 564 -25.80 -25.20 14.31
CA LYS A 564 -25.55 -23.77 14.07
C LYS A 564 -24.07 -23.38 14.07
N VAL A 565 -23.24 -24.06 14.87
CA VAL A 565 -21.79 -23.82 14.93
C VAL A 565 -21.10 -24.57 13.80
N ALA A 566 -21.55 -25.79 13.48
CA ALA A 566 -21.04 -26.56 12.34
C ALA A 566 -21.26 -25.83 11.00
N GLU A 567 -22.38 -25.13 10.83
CA GLU A 567 -22.69 -24.32 9.64
C GLU A 567 -21.66 -23.21 9.36
N ILE A 568 -20.98 -22.69 10.39
CA ILE A 568 -19.92 -21.69 10.25
C ILE A 568 -18.80 -22.22 9.33
N MET A 569 -18.52 -23.52 9.37
CA MET A 569 -17.51 -24.13 8.51
C MET A 569 -17.85 -23.99 7.02
N GLU A 570 -19.13 -24.19 6.66
CA GLU A 570 -19.58 -24.06 5.27
C GLU A 570 -19.65 -22.59 4.83
N GLU A 571 -20.02 -21.67 5.75
CA GLU A 571 -19.93 -20.23 5.52
C GLU A 571 -18.49 -19.81 5.20
N LEU A 572 -17.51 -20.25 6.00
CA LEU A 572 -16.10 -19.92 5.81
C LEU A 572 -15.53 -20.47 4.48
N LYS A 573 -15.93 -21.68 4.07
CA LYS A 573 -15.58 -22.21 2.74
C LYS A 573 -16.17 -21.39 1.60
N ALA A 574 -17.43 -20.97 1.73
CA ALA A 574 -18.06 -20.12 0.73
C ALA A 574 -17.33 -18.78 0.60
N VAL A 575 -16.88 -18.21 1.73
CA VAL A 575 -16.01 -17.03 1.75
C VAL A 575 -14.68 -17.32 1.06
N GLU A 576 -14.03 -18.46 1.33
CA GLU A 576 -12.78 -18.82 0.66
C GLU A 576 -12.95 -18.89 -0.88
N VAL A 577 -14.00 -19.57 -1.36
CA VAL A 577 -14.32 -19.65 -2.80
C VAL A 577 -14.56 -18.26 -3.38
N PHE A 578 -15.33 -17.41 -2.68
CA PHE A 578 -15.58 -16.03 -3.11
C PHE A 578 -14.27 -15.22 -3.24
N LEU A 579 -13.39 -15.29 -2.23
CA LEU A 579 -12.11 -14.59 -2.24
C LEU A 579 -11.19 -15.06 -3.38
N LYS A 580 -11.28 -16.33 -3.79
CA LYS A 580 -10.53 -16.89 -4.93
C LYS A 580 -11.13 -16.55 -6.29
N SER A 581 -12.39 -16.13 -6.35
CA SER A 581 -13.10 -15.90 -7.62
C SER A 581 -12.75 -14.56 -8.28
N ASP A 582 -12.52 -13.51 -7.50
CA ASP A 582 -12.16 -12.18 -8.01
C ASP A 582 -11.03 -11.55 -7.19
N SER A 583 -9.97 -11.15 -7.91
CA SER A 583 -8.79 -10.49 -7.37
C SER A 583 -9.05 -9.14 -6.68
N LEU A 584 -10.18 -8.48 -6.97
CA LEU A 584 -10.53 -7.16 -6.46
C LEU A 584 -11.77 -7.17 -5.55
N CYS A 585 -12.32 -8.34 -5.21
CA CYS A 585 -13.57 -8.45 -4.45
C CYS A 585 -13.54 -7.72 -3.09
N LEU A 586 -12.36 -7.58 -2.48
CA LEU A 586 -12.19 -6.87 -1.21
C LEU A 586 -12.17 -5.34 -1.35
N MET A 587 -11.93 -4.84 -2.56
CA MET A 587 -11.90 -3.42 -2.93
C MET A 587 -13.26 -2.91 -3.40
N GLU A 588 -14.28 -3.76 -3.48
CA GLU A 588 -15.62 -3.37 -3.90
C GLU A 588 -16.37 -2.60 -2.79
N GLY A 589 -17.09 -1.55 -3.22
CA GLY A 589 -17.94 -0.73 -2.35
C GLY A 589 -17.18 0.24 -1.45
N GLU A 590 -17.90 0.89 -0.53
CA GLU A 590 -17.31 1.89 0.39
C GLU A 590 -16.64 1.26 1.62
N ARG A 591 -16.87 -0.03 1.88
CA ARG A 591 -16.46 -0.71 3.13
C ARG A 591 -14.95 -0.76 3.33
N PHE A 592 -14.17 -0.95 2.27
CA PHE A 592 -12.70 -0.99 2.41
C PHE A 592 -12.10 0.39 2.77
N LYS A 593 -12.80 1.48 2.42
CA LYS A 593 -12.36 2.85 2.72
C LYS A 593 -12.58 3.21 4.19
N THR A 594 -13.59 2.61 4.83
CA THR A 594 -14.01 2.95 6.19
C THR A 594 -13.57 1.91 7.23
N LEU A 595 -13.52 0.64 6.85
CA LEU A 595 -13.22 -0.47 7.76
C LEU A 595 -11.80 -1.02 7.53
N PRO A 596 -11.05 -1.30 8.62
CA PRO A 596 -9.77 -1.99 8.50
C PRO A 596 -9.97 -3.38 7.89
N THR A 597 -9.00 -3.84 7.10
CA THR A 597 -9.08 -5.14 6.39
C THR A 597 -7.70 -5.80 6.40
N ILE A 598 -7.63 -7.12 6.62
CA ILE A 598 -6.41 -7.90 6.41
C ILE A 598 -6.71 -9.00 5.39
N PRO A 599 -6.16 -8.93 4.17
CA PRO A 599 -6.39 -9.95 3.14
C PRO A 599 -5.60 -11.24 3.45
N SER A 600 -6.10 -12.37 2.95
CA SER A 600 -5.31 -13.61 2.96
C SER A 600 -4.12 -13.48 2.00
N ALA A 601 -2.90 -13.60 2.53
CA ALA A 601 -1.68 -13.54 1.76
C ALA A 601 -1.59 -14.63 0.68
N HIS A 602 -2.06 -15.84 1.00
CA HIS A 602 -2.13 -16.95 0.05
C HIS A 602 -3.04 -16.63 -1.12
N VAL A 603 -4.23 -16.06 -0.87
CA VAL A 603 -5.20 -15.72 -1.92
C VAL A 603 -4.68 -14.57 -2.79
N LEU A 604 -4.09 -13.54 -2.17
CA LEU A 604 -3.48 -12.44 -2.93
C LEU A 604 -2.32 -12.94 -3.81
N ALA A 605 -1.43 -13.79 -3.27
CA ALA A 605 -0.34 -14.38 -4.05
C ALA A 605 -0.88 -15.20 -5.22
N MET A 606 -1.93 -16.01 -5.02
CA MET A 606 -2.59 -16.75 -6.09
C MET A 606 -3.08 -15.85 -7.22
N HIS A 607 -3.76 -14.74 -6.90
CA HIS A 607 -4.25 -13.78 -7.90
C HIS A 607 -3.10 -13.15 -8.71
N VAL A 608 -2.01 -12.78 -8.04
CA VAL A 608 -0.80 -12.28 -8.72
C VAL A 608 -0.22 -13.35 -9.64
N GLN A 609 -0.10 -14.59 -9.15
CA GLN A 609 0.41 -15.70 -9.94
C GLN A 609 -0.45 -16.01 -11.17
N GLN A 610 -1.77 -15.87 -11.08
CA GLN A 610 -2.68 -16.01 -12.23
C GLN A 610 -2.41 -14.92 -13.27
N LEU A 611 -2.22 -13.68 -12.83
CA LEU A 611 -1.84 -12.57 -13.71
C LEU A 611 -0.45 -12.75 -14.32
N GLU A 612 0.46 -13.48 -13.66
CA GLU A 612 1.80 -13.77 -14.18
C GLU A 612 1.80 -14.82 -15.29
N ILE A 613 0.76 -15.64 -15.43
CA ILE A 613 0.68 -16.69 -16.46
C ILE A 613 0.84 -16.10 -17.88
N GLY A 614 1.64 -16.78 -18.71
CA GLY A 614 1.94 -16.37 -20.09
C GLY A 614 3.09 -15.38 -20.23
N GLY A 615 3.55 -15.15 -21.46
CA GLY A 615 4.71 -14.29 -21.74
C GLY A 615 4.45 -12.80 -21.48
N PHE A 616 5.42 -12.13 -20.84
CA PHE A 616 5.45 -10.67 -20.65
C PHE A 616 5.82 -9.90 -21.90
N THR A 617 6.44 -10.56 -22.89
CA THR A 617 6.89 -9.95 -24.13
C THR A 617 5.94 -10.23 -25.29
N MET A 618 5.93 -9.32 -26.25
CA MET A 618 5.37 -9.48 -27.59
C MET A 618 6.40 -10.15 -28.52
N THR A 619 5.99 -10.48 -29.75
CA THR A 619 6.87 -11.10 -30.77
C THR A 619 8.07 -10.23 -31.16
N ASN A 620 7.93 -8.91 -31.03
CA ASN A 620 8.98 -7.93 -31.26
C ASN A 620 9.90 -7.69 -30.02
N GLY A 621 9.72 -8.46 -28.95
CA GLY A 621 10.48 -8.30 -27.70
C GLY A 621 10.00 -7.19 -26.77
N ALA A 622 8.97 -6.40 -27.14
CA ALA A 622 8.43 -5.36 -26.27
C ALA A 622 7.62 -5.93 -25.11
N HIS A 623 7.75 -5.36 -23.92
CA HIS A 623 7.01 -5.78 -22.72
C HIS A 623 5.59 -5.23 -22.72
N LYS A 624 4.61 -6.10 -22.44
CA LYS A 624 3.18 -5.80 -22.37
C LYS A 624 2.86 -4.98 -21.13
N TRP A 625 2.75 -3.66 -21.30
CA TRP A 625 2.46 -2.73 -20.22
C TRP A 625 1.09 -2.96 -19.58
N THR A 626 0.07 -3.35 -20.36
CA THR A 626 -1.27 -3.67 -19.82
C THR A 626 -1.24 -4.78 -18.78
N LYS A 627 -0.41 -5.81 -19.01
CA LYS A 627 -0.21 -6.91 -18.07
C LYS A 627 0.43 -6.42 -16.76
N LEU A 628 1.51 -5.63 -16.88
CA LEU A 628 2.23 -5.05 -15.75
C LEU A 628 1.33 -4.09 -14.94
N ARG A 629 0.55 -3.25 -15.62
CA ARG A 629 -0.45 -2.36 -15.01
C ARG A 629 -1.48 -3.14 -14.18
N ASN A 630 -2.00 -4.25 -14.70
CA ASN A 630 -2.97 -5.08 -13.97
C ASN A 630 -2.35 -5.74 -12.73
N ILE A 631 -1.11 -6.24 -12.84
CA ILE A 631 -0.37 -6.77 -11.69
C ILE A 631 -0.19 -5.69 -10.62
N ALA A 632 0.29 -4.50 -11.02
CA ALA A 632 0.46 -3.35 -10.13
C ALA A 632 -0.84 -2.98 -9.40
N LYS A 633 -1.97 -2.97 -10.12
CA LYS A 633 -3.30 -2.71 -9.55
C LYS A 633 -3.67 -3.74 -8.48
N VAL A 634 -3.46 -5.03 -8.73
CA VAL A 634 -3.76 -6.08 -7.74
C VAL A 634 -2.86 -5.95 -6.51
N VAL A 635 -1.55 -5.77 -6.67
CA VAL A 635 -0.64 -5.68 -5.51
C VAL A 635 -0.77 -4.38 -4.73
N SER A 636 -1.23 -3.29 -5.35
CA SER A 636 -1.45 -2.01 -4.66
C SER A 636 -2.48 -2.09 -3.52
N GLN A 637 -3.34 -3.12 -3.53
CA GLN A 637 -4.30 -3.38 -2.45
C GLN A 637 -3.60 -3.57 -1.09
N VAL A 638 -2.35 -4.06 -1.07
CA VAL A 638 -1.58 -4.24 0.17
C VAL A 638 -1.49 -2.91 0.94
N HIS A 639 -1.04 -1.86 0.28
CA HIS A 639 -0.95 -0.53 0.88
C HIS A 639 -2.34 0.08 1.13
N ALA A 640 -3.32 -0.16 0.26
CA ALA A 640 -4.69 0.30 0.48
C ALA A 640 -5.27 -0.19 1.81
N PHE A 641 -5.02 -1.47 2.15
CA PHE A 641 -5.49 -2.06 3.40
C PHE A 641 -4.63 -1.67 4.62
N GLN A 642 -3.40 -1.21 4.42
CA GLN A 642 -2.53 -0.74 5.51
C GLN A 642 -2.88 0.67 6.00
N GLU A 643 -3.53 1.51 5.19
CA GLU A 643 -3.94 2.88 5.59
C GLU A 643 -4.91 2.90 6.77
N ASN A 644 -5.76 1.86 6.88
CA ASN A 644 -6.79 1.75 7.90
C ASN A 644 -6.42 0.65 8.91
N PRO A 645 -5.71 0.98 10.01
CA PRO A 645 -5.42 -0.01 11.02
C PRO A 645 -6.59 -0.28 11.98
N TYR A 646 -6.59 -1.48 12.54
CA TYR A 646 -7.38 -1.84 13.72
C TYR A 646 -6.89 -1.07 14.95
N THR A 647 -7.85 -0.61 15.75
CA THR A 647 -7.63 0.19 16.96
C THR A 647 -8.12 -0.54 18.21
N TYR A 648 -7.86 -1.85 18.30
CA TYR A 648 -8.16 -2.63 19.49
C TYR A 648 -7.11 -2.38 20.58
N THR A 649 -7.51 -2.56 21.84
CA THR A 649 -6.60 -2.47 22.98
C THR A 649 -5.73 -3.73 23.06
N PRO A 650 -4.39 -3.61 23.07
CA PRO A 650 -3.51 -4.77 23.19
C PRO A 650 -3.55 -5.34 24.62
N ASP A 651 -3.70 -6.67 24.71
CA ASP A 651 -3.44 -7.44 25.94
C ASP A 651 -2.10 -8.17 25.76
N PHE A 652 -1.04 -7.61 26.33
CA PHE A 652 0.31 -8.13 26.17
C PHE A 652 0.50 -9.52 26.79
N LYS A 653 -0.23 -9.85 27.86
CA LYS A 653 -0.13 -11.16 28.50
C LYS A 653 -0.75 -12.23 27.61
N LEU A 654 -1.95 -11.98 27.10
CA LEU A 654 -2.62 -12.88 26.16
C LEU A 654 -1.84 -13.02 24.84
N GLN A 655 -1.34 -11.91 24.29
CA GLN A 655 -0.51 -11.96 23.07
C GLN A 655 0.76 -12.78 23.26
N SER A 656 1.45 -12.62 24.40
CA SER A 656 2.66 -13.39 24.69
C SER A 656 2.36 -14.88 24.83
N TYR A 657 1.24 -15.23 25.48
CA TYR A 657 0.76 -16.60 25.56
C TYR A 657 0.46 -17.19 24.17
N LEU A 658 -0.31 -16.47 23.35
CA LEU A 658 -0.65 -16.91 21.98
C LEU A 658 0.61 -17.13 21.13
N ARG A 659 1.56 -16.17 21.15
CA ARG A 659 2.84 -16.31 20.44
C ARG A 659 3.60 -17.55 20.90
N ARG A 660 3.68 -17.82 22.21
CA ARG A 660 4.34 -19.01 22.77
C ARG A 660 3.67 -20.29 22.28
N ARG A 661 2.34 -20.39 22.38
CA ARG A 661 1.60 -21.57 21.91
C ARG A 661 1.75 -21.82 20.41
N ILE A 662 1.61 -20.79 19.58
CA ILE A 662 1.80 -20.90 18.13
C ILE A 662 3.22 -21.37 17.82
N THR A 663 4.23 -20.82 18.51
CA THR A 663 5.63 -21.21 18.33
C THR A 663 5.89 -22.65 18.77
N CYS A 664 5.26 -23.13 19.85
CA CYS A 664 5.41 -24.50 20.30
C CYS A 664 4.93 -25.53 19.27
N PHE A 665 3.92 -25.21 18.47
CA PHE A 665 3.32 -26.14 17.50
C PHE A 665 3.65 -25.85 16.04
N LYS A 666 4.47 -24.84 15.73
CA LYS A 666 4.74 -24.40 14.36
C LYS A 666 5.18 -25.54 13.41
N ASP A 667 5.96 -26.49 13.92
CA ASP A 667 6.55 -27.61 13.18
C ASP A 667 6.00 -28.98 13.66
N ALA A 668 4.87 -28.98 14.37
CA ALA A 668 4.31 -30.19 14.94
C ALA A 668 3.71 -31.12 13.87
N ASP A 669 4.04 -32.40 13.94
CA ASP A 669 3.33 -33.43 13.16
C ASP A 669 1.99 -33.73 13.82
N ILE A 670 0.93 -33.18 13.21
CA ILE A 670 -0.45 -33.36 13.66
C ILE A 670 -0.85 -34.85 13.69
N SER A 671 -0.29 -35.67 12.81
CA SER A 671 -0.58 -37.11 12.73
C SER A 671 -0.01 -37.85 13.92
N ALA A 672 1.24 -37.56 14.27
CA ALA A 672 1.88 -38.12 15.46
C ALA A 672 1.15 -37.67 16.73
N LEU A 673 0.88 -36.35 16.87
CA LEU A 673 0.16 -35.82 18.03
C LEU A 673 -1.24 -36.42 18.20
N ALA A 674 -1.92 -36.71 17.09
CA ALA A 674 -3.25 -37.29 17.14
C ALA A 674 -3.25 -38.78 17.51
N ALA A 675 -2.21 -39.52 17.12
CA ALA A 675 -2.06 -40.95 17.42
C ALA A 675 -1.86 -41.22 18.91
N ASP A 676 -1.20 -40.30 19.61
CA ASP A 676 -0.90 -40.40 21.05
C ASP A 676 -2.13 -40.18 21.95
N ASN A 677 -3.28 -39.79 21.38
CA ASN A 677 -4.45 -39.39 22.14
C ASN A 677 -5.71 -40.20 21.78
N TYR A 678 -6.10 -41.08 22.70
CA TYR A 678 -7.22 -42.03 22.56
C TYR A 678 -8.60 -41.37 22.34
N THR A 679 -8.72 -40.06 22.52
CA THR A 679 -9.96 -39.31 22.29
C THR A 679 -10.24 -39.01 20.82
N ASN A 680 -9.22 -39.00 19.97
CA ASN A 680 -9.34 -38.62 18.56
C ASN A 680 -9.98 -39.72 17.72
N PHE A 681 -9.48 -40.93 17.91
CA PHE A 681 -9.96 -42.13 17.23
C PHE A 681 -10.07 -43.20 18.29
N HIS A 682 -11.24 -43.83 18.39
CA HIS A 682 -11.36 -45.05 19.18
C HIS A 682 -10.41 -46.08 18.53
N GLN A 683 -9.21 -46.25 19.09
CA GLN A 683 -8.44 -47.46 18.84
C GLN A 683 -9.33 -48.61 19.31
N ILE A 684 -9.99 -49.29 18.38
CA ILE A 684 -10.48 -50.64 18.64
C ILE A 684 -9.20 -51.40 18.98
N PRO A 685 -9.02 -51.91 20.21
CA PRO A 685 -7.84 -52.69 20.54
C PRO A 685 -7.70 -53.77 19.47
N ALA A 686 -6.50 -53.99 18.93
CA ALA A 686 -6.29 -54.96 17.84
C ALA A 686 -6.93 -56.34 18.13
N GLU A 687 -7.04 -56.71 19.41
CA GLU A 687 -7.74 -57.89 19.89
C GLU A 687 -9.27 -57.91 19.66
N LYS A 688 -9.96 -56.77 19.76
CA LYS A 688 -11.40 -56.70 19.48
C LYS A 688 -11.67 -56.80 17.98
N HIS A 689 -10.83 -56.18 17.15
CA HIS A 689 -11.00 -56.23 15.70
C HIS A 689 -10.68 -57.63 15.14
N SER A 690 -9.67 -58.32 15.69
CA SER A 690 -9.37 -59.71 15.33
C SER A 690 -10.46 -60.68 15.81
N ARG A 691 -11.01 -60.50 17.02
CA ARG A 691 -12.14 -61.30 17.52
C ARG A 691 -13.41 -61.09 16.71
N ILE A 692 -13.73 -59.86 16.31
CA ILE A 692 -14.90 -59.58 15.46
C ILE A 692 -14.73 -60.21 14.07
N ILE A 693 -13.55 -60.13 13.47
CA ILE A 693 -13.27 -60.76 12.17
C ILE A 693 -13.31 -62.29 12.30
N GLN A 694 -12.72 -62.85 13.36
CA GLN A 694 -12.76 -64.30 13.64
C GLN A 694 -14.18 -64.80 13.91
N ASP A 695 -15.01 -64.09 14.68
CA ASP A 695 -16.41 -64.45 14.93
C ASP A 695 -17.29 -64.31 13.69
N THR A 696 -16.95 -63.38 12.79
CA THR A 696 -17.66 -63.22 11.51
C THR A 696 -17.28 -64.34 10.55
N LEU A 697 -15.99 -64.69 10.45
CA LEU A 697 -15.51 -65.86 9.70
C LEU A 697 -16.06 -67.18 10.26
N ARG A 698 -16.16 -67.31 11.60
CA ARG A 698 -16.70 -68.51 12.26
C ARG A 698 -18.20 -68.65 12.00
N ARG A 699 -18.96 -67.55 11.99
CA ARG A 699 -20.38 -67.53 11.60
C ARG A 699 -20.61 -67.84 10.13
N MET A 700 -19.78 -67.30 9.23
CA MET A 700 -19.84 -67.65 7.81
C MET A 700 -19.52 -69.13 7.59
N LYS A 701 -18.51 -69.68 8.27
CA LYS A 701 -18.18 -71.10 8.17
C LYS A 701 -19.29 -72.02 8.67
N ALA A 702 -20.05 -71.60 9.69
CA ALA A 702 -21.22 -72.32 10.18
C ALA A 702 -22.47 -72.20 9.28
N THR A 703 -22.47 -71.30 8.29
CA THR A 703 -23.54 -71.18 7.28
C THR A 703 -23.25 -71.98 6.01
N PHE A 704 -22.03 -72.51 5.87
CA PHE A 704 -21.59 -73.35 4.74
C PHE A 704 -21.34 -74.83 5.14
N GLN A 705 -21.69 -75.22 6.37
CA GLN A 705 -21.89 -76.60 6.81
C GLN A 705 -23.39 -76.82 7.00
#